data_AF-A0A2D6A7J7-F1
#
_entry.id   AF-A0A2D6A7J7-F1
#
_cell.length_a   1.000
_cell.length_b   1.000
_cell.length_c   1.000
_cell.angle_alpha   90.00
_cell.angle_beta   90.00
_cell.angle_gamma   90.00
#
_symmetry.space_group_name_H-M   'P 1'
#
loop_
_entity.id
_entity.type
_entity.pdbx_description
1 polymer ?
#
loop_
_entity_poly.entity_id
_entity_poly.type
_entity_poly.pdbx_seq_one_letter_code
_entity_poly.pdbx_strand_id
1 'polypeptide(L)'
;MAPTTLAEAIRDGDDDAIREIAATVLVLRPDNLVKRPWSRRQLATIKGVATPERTRVGESFEVSADPTDSEARAHPSIVKLRDDSEIALSELLSLAGPQVLGERFVRGFGRRWPVLPKMLDIHELLSVQGHPVGLPEAYVVLEADPGATIRLGFRDGVDTDQLSNLLVEGRRTQEELLQLEAQDSANHAPRIVALRQTLDAIGAEALAALNEIPVERGDVIFNATPSDEGIRSAEVHALGNPERRGILMLEVRLPGPTLLAWDHARVPARPLHIEEAFRVMRLAPRNPRDFRVDIDPVAGRPGVCRSIACEAFVLHHLRPDLEQTVDDNGATLPHTLHAIDGRVRIESAAGDELAVLEQGRSALVPLGVGAYRIQAVDHASEVIQVSVPIPASVTQLDALRRTVDESRGPSDVIAVSNGGDADLVRDQLSTLRRSLFRADGTTTVFVHEEQQRRGQLLGLLDALRAHRAEHGRLDHERVAVGVMLPGQGARLSPLTQRLWGIKPFLPLLVRHERDGSWFNGATASLYTWTLVQSELERCGFRGVCWKWGDEPQLPANADAFVGLNLSDTDAVRFGARCLVTEDLSRNKEWLHADPHTGRLIEQVRRRPREQLMRKFGAEEARPSHTPLRAHVHIGSPALSHLFLEEAARVFGDLGGALDVDGYLFEALTQDERSWRAEAAADPGIVKLLESVPDFYERCRTLRASIEAKRGHPLVIRVVDFGEQLYWADIGQLDRARQTFVAALADDRHGQFARALACIDHLERDAHGNFVGDGASISRGDVRNSLVLGSTVADVTANRAVIVGSTLARGRVEAGSVVLDSRLRDFTIGSGAFSFRSIADGLQVAGARAHTSIPRDPANLAAGLEDWQADLGDDLSKHWDAPAFGNPLSFAAKSAQMRARDVDPRAVEQRLRTIKP
;
A
#
# COMPACT_ATOMS: atom_id res chain seq x y z
N MET A 1 1.17 4.68 -47.77
CA MET A 1 0.79 5.21 -46.44
C MET A 1 1.91 6.13 -46.01
N ALA A 2 1.62 7.20 -45.27
CA ALA A 2 2.67 7.96 -44.60
C ALA A 2 3.34 7.06 -43.54
N PRO A 3 4.63 7.27 -43.20
CA PRO A 3 5.22 6.60 -42.04
C PRO A 3 4.50 7.05 -40.77
N THR A 4 4.16 6.10 -39.90
CA THR A 4 3.61 6.36 -38.57
C THR A 4 4.63 7.16 -37.75
N THR A 5 4.20 8.23 -37.09
CA THR A 5 5.06 9.02 -36.20
C THR A 5 5.34 8.28 -34.89
N LEU A 6 6.40 8.66 -34.18
CA LEU A 6 6.73 8.05 -32.88
C LEU A 6 5.62 8.28 -31.85
N ALA A 7 4.96 9.44 -31.87
CA ALA A 7 3.80 9.72 -31.03
C ALA A 7 2.58 8.84 -31.35
N GLU A 8 2.34 8.49 -32.62
CA GLU A 8 1.30 7.53 -33.01
C GLU A 8 1.68 6.10 -32.61
N ALA A 9 2.93 5.69 -32.85
CA ALA A 9 3.43 4.37 -32.45
C ALA A 9 3.30 4.14 -30.92
N ILE A 10 3.62 5.14 -30.11
CA ILE A 10 3.43 5.09 -28.65
C ILE A 10 1.93 4.96 -28.27
N ARG A 11 1.03 5.65 -28.99
CA ARG A 11 -0.43 5.54 -28.76
C ARG A 11 -0.99 4.18 -29.17
N ASP A 12 -0.45 3.59 -30.22
CA ASP A 12 -0.79 2.24 -30.70
C ASP A 12 -0.17 1.13 -29.83
N GLY A 13 0.70 1.49 -28.87
CA GLY A 13 1.34 0.55 -27.95
C GLY A 13 2.57 -0.16 -28.52
N ASP A 14 3.26 0.46 -29.48
CA ASP A 14 4.48 -0.10 -30.08
C ASP A 14 5.61 -0.23 -29.05
N ASP A 15 6.07 -1.47 -28.91
CA ASP A 15 6.97 -1.91 -27.87
C ASP A 15 8.40 -1.38 -28.07
N ASP A 16 8.82 -1.14 -29.32
CA ASP A 16 10.14 -0.55 -29.64
C ASP A 16 10.13 0.96 -29.45
N ALA A 17 9.06 1.65 -29.86
CA ALA A 17 8.86 3.07 -29.58
C ALA A 17 8.83 3.35 -28.07
N ILE A 18 8.18 2.49 -27.29
CA ILE A 18 8.11 2.57 -25.83
C ILE A 18 9.49 2.28 -25.18
N ARG A 19 10.26 1.31 -25.71
CA ARG A 19 11.65 1.06 -25.24
C ARG A 19 12.57 2.25 -25.53
N GLU A 20 12.48 2.83 -26.72
CA GLU A 20 13.28 3.99 -27.14
C GLU A 20 13.01 5.21 -26.27
N ILE A 21 11.74 5.56 -26.05
CA ILE A 21 11.40 6.74 -25.26
C ILE A 21 11.74 6.57 -23.77
N ALA A 22 11.70 5.33 -23.26
CA ALA A 22 12.14 5.01 -21.90
C ALA A 22 13.68 5.06 -21.72
N ALA A 23 14.46 5.10 -22.80
CA ALA A 23 15.93 5.22 -22.79
C ALA A 23 16.44 6.63 -23.13
N THR A 24 15.55 7.61 -23.33
CA THR A 24 15.89 8.96 -23.83
C THR A 24 15.57 10.03 -22.79
N VAL A 25 16.38 11.10 -22.71
CA VAL A 25 16.09 12.27 -21.87
C VAL A 25 14.94 13.08 -22.49
N LEU A 26 13.83 13.21 -21.78
CA LEU A 26 12.59 13.79 -22.28
C LEU A 26 12.58 15.31 -22.10
N VAL A 27 13.20 16.02 -23.04
CA VAL A 27 13.21 17.49 -23.07
C VAL A 27 11.80 18.03 -23.32
N LEU A 28 11.35 18.94 -22.46
CA LEU A 28 10.00 19.47 -22.47
C LEU A 28 9.92 20.78 -23.24
N ARG A 29 8.76 21.04 -23.85
CA ARG A 29 8.50 22.29 -24.56
C ARG A 29 8.60 23.51 -23.62
N PRO A 30 9.25 24.60 -24.04
CA PRO A 30 9.52 25.76 -23.19
C PRO A 30 8.31 26.70 -23.02
N ASP A 31 7.25 26.50 -23.80
CA ASP A 31 6.15 27.45 -23.98
C ASP A 31 4.91 27.14 -23.13
N ASN A 32 5.05 26.31 -22.09
CA ASN A 32 4.01 26.05 -21.08
C ASN A 32 3.85 27.24 -20.10
N LEU A 33 3.54 28.41 -20.66
CA LEU A 33 3.58 29.72 -20.02
C LEU A 33 2.18 30.16 -19.57
N VAL A 34 2.04 30.45 -18.28
CA VAL A 34 0.78 30.87 -17.66
C VAL A 34 0.81 32.38 -17.36
N LYS A 35 -0.24 33.08 -17.83
CA LYS A 35 -0.40 34.52 -17.62
C LYS A 35 -0.85 34.82 -16.20
N ARG A 36 -0.17 35.73 -15.51
CA ARG A 36 -0.55 36.22 -14.17
C ARG A 36 -0.50 37.76 -14.15
N PRO A 37 -1.29 38.42 -13.29
CA PRO A 37 -1.31 39.88 -13.22
C PRO A 37 0.00 40.45 -12.66
N TRP A 38 0.66 39.74 -11.76
CA TRP A 38 1.81 40.22 -10.97
C TRP A 38 3.18 40.18 -11.66
N SER A 39 3.22 39.81 -12.94
CA SER A 39 4.49 39.51 -13.63
C SER A 39 4.83 40.48 -14.76
N ARG A 40 5.99 40.27 -15.38
CA ARG A 40 6.34 40.88 -16.66
C ARG A 40 6.54 39.79 -17.73
N ARG A 41 7.70 39.79 -18.39
CA ARG A 41 7.99 39.04 -19.63
C ARG A 41 9.34 38.31 -19.54
N GLN A 42 9.98 38.33 -18.37
CA GLN A 42 11.32 37.81 -18.18
C GLN A 42 11.37 36.31 -18.48
N LEU A 43 10.39 35.54 -18.01
CA LEU A 43 10.26 34.10 -18.31
C LEU A 43 10.26 33.80 -19.82
N ALA A 44 9.46 34.53 -20.60
CA ALA A 44 9.36 34.31 -22.04
C ALA A 44 10.68 34.65 -22.75
N THR A 45 11.41 35.68 -22.29
CA THR A 45 12.73 36.05 -22.81
C THR A 45 13.77 34.95 -22.51
N ILE A 46 13.90 34.52 -21.26
CA ILE A 46 14.88 33.49 -20.84
C ILE A 46 14.62 32.17 -21.57
N LYS A 47 13.35 31.77 -21.70
CA LYS A 47 12.98 30.50 -22.37
C LYS A 47 13.07 30.55 -23.90
N GLY A 48 13.38 31.72 -24.48
CA GLY A 48 13.44 31.94 -25.93
C GLY A 48 12.08 31.86 -26.63
N VAL A 49 10.98 32.12 -25.91
CA VAL A 49 9.61 32.00 -26.42
C VAL A 49 9.08 33.34 -26.92
N ALA A 50 8.83 33.42 -28.23
CA ALA A 50 8.27 34.61 -28.85
C ALA A 50 6.85 34.90 -28.34
N THR A 51 6.67 36.02 -27.63
CA THR A 51 5.38 36.51 -27.16
C THR A 51 5.13 37.96 -27.63
N PRO A 52 3.87 38.42 -27.76
CA PRO A 52 3.57 39.84 -27.98
C PRO A 52 4.15 40.73 -26.87
N GLU A 53 4.64 41.93 -27.20
CA GLU A 53 5.39 42.81 -26.27
C GLU A 53 4.75 42.99 -24.89
N ARG A 54 3.42 43.17 -24.85
CA ARG A 54 2.65 43.45 -23.62
C ARG A 54 2.18 42.20 -22.87
N THR A 55 2.64 41.00 -23.24
CA THR A 55 2.23 39.76 -22.59
C THR A 55 2.86 39.65 -21.21
N ARG A 56 2.03 39.59 -20.17
CA ARG A 56 2.46 39.21 -18.81
C ARG A 56 2.42 37.68 -18.66
N VAL A 57 3.58 37.08 -18.44
CA VAL A 57 3.78 35.64 -18.15
C VAL A 57 4.34 35.57 -16.74
N GLY A 58 3.66 34.90 -15.82
CA GLY A 58 4.08 34.87 -14.41
C GLY A 58 4.59 33.52 -13.97
N GLU A 59 4.10 32.44 -14.58
CA GLU A 59 4.53 31.08 -14.26
C GLU A 59 4.88 30.36 -15.56
N SER A 60 5.86 29.47 -15.47
CA SER A 60 6.13 28.45 -16.48
C SER A 60 6.09 27.10 -15.79
N PHE A 61 5.28 26.19 -16.31
CA PHE A 61 5.04 24.88 -15.72
C PHE A 61 6.07 23.90 -16.30
N GLU A 62 7.15 23.66 -15.55
CA GLU A 62 8.33 22.97 -16.07
C GLU A 62 8.02 21.49 -16.34
N VAL A 63 7.53 20.77 -15.34
CA VAL A 63 7.14 19.36 -15.45
C VAL A 63 5.75 19.19 -14.84
N SER A 64 4.76 19.08 -15.70
CA SER A 64 3.35 19.09 -15.34
C SER A 64 2.66 17.85 -15.91
N ALA A 65 2.43 16.86 -15.06
CA ALA A 65 1.87 15.56 -15.46
C ALA A 65 1.14 14.81 -14.33
N ASP A 66 0.55 15.52 -13.35
CA ASP A 66 -0.43 14.94 -12.43
C ASP A 66 -1.86 15.29 -12.90
N PRO A 67 -2.67 14.32 -13.36
CA PRO A 67 -4.04 14.58 -13.81
C PRO A 67 -5.01 14.93 -12.66
N THR A 68 -4.62 14.74 -11.40
CA THR A 68 -5.45 15.07 -10.22
C THR A 68 -5.40 16.56 -9.86
N ASP A 69 -4.25 17.23 -10.07
CA ASP A 69 -4.10 18.67 -9.90
C ASP A 69 -4.86 19.44 -11.00
N SER A 70 -5.58 20.51 -10.61
CA SER A 70 -6.39 21.29 -11.55
C SER A 70 -5.54 22.19 -12.45
N GLU A 71 -4.41 22.72 -11.98
CA GLU A 71 -3.51 23.51 -12.81
C GLU A 71 -2.70 22.62 -13.74
N ALA A 72 -2.15 21.50 -13.23
CA ALA A 72 -1.34 20.61 -14.06
C ALA A 72 -2.16 19.94 -15.17
N ARG A 73 -3.43 19.60 -14.89
CA ARG A 73 -4.38 19.13 -15.92
C ARG A 73 -4.76 20.20 -16.94
N ALA A 74 -4.76 21.48 -16.57
CA ALA A 74 -5.02 22.59 -17.49
C ALA A 74 -3.78 22.98 -18.32
N HIS A 75 -2.58 22.74 -17.79
CA HIS A 75 -1.29 23.12 -18.37
C HIS A 75 -0.29 21.93 -18.38
N PRO A 76 -0.61 20.81 -19.06
CA PRO A 76 0.28 19.65 -19.10
C PRO A 76 1.54 19.96 -19.91
N SER A 77 2.71 19.49 -19.44
CA SER A 77 3.95 19.60 -20.20
C SER A 77 3.88 18.72 -21.45
N ILE A 78 4.44 19.21 -22.57
CA ILE A 78 4.50 18.47 -23.84
C ILE A 78 5.94 18.01 -24.06
N VAL A 79 6.10 16.73 -24.40
CA VAL A 79 7.37 16.13 -24.83
C VAL A 79 7.48 16.32 -26.34
N LYS A 80 8.63 16.81 -26.82
CA LYS A 80 8.95 16.84 -28.24
C LYS A 80 9.83 15.63 -28.59
N LEU A 81 9.40 14.82 -29.56
CA LEU A 81 10.06 13.60 -29.97
C LEU A 81 11.08 13.87 -31.10
N ARG A 82 11.97 12.90 -31.35
CA ARG A 82 13.08 13.03 -32.31
C ARG A 82 12.66 13.17 -33.78
N ASP A 83 11.43 12.78 -34.09
CA ASP A 83 10.80 12.89 -35.42
C ASP A 83 9.92 14.16 -35.54
N ASP A 84 10.13 15.13 -34.65
CA ASP A 84 9.32 16.34 -34.46
C ASP A 84 7.85 16.10 -34.04
N SER A 85 7.42 14.86 -33.81
CA SER A 85 6.08 14.58 -33.27
C SER A 85 5.97 14.94 -31.78
N GLU A 86 4.75 15.15 -31.29
CA GLU A 86 4.50 15.64 -29.93
C GLU A 86 3.48 14.77 -29.18
N ILE A 87 3.72 14.61 -27.87
CA ILE A 87 2.86 13.88 -26.95
C ILE A 87 2.80 14.61 -25.60
N ALA A 88 1.62 14.66 -24.98
CA ALA A 88 1.51 15.22 -23.63
C ALA A 88 2.21 14.29 -22.64
N LEU A 89 2.96 14.84 -21.68
CA LEU A 89 3.69 14.02 -20.72
C LEU A 89 2.74 13.16 -19.88
N SER A 90 1.57 13.69 -19.50
CA SER A 90 0.52 12.91 -18.83
C SER A 90 -0.05 11.77 -19.68
N GLU A 91 -0.15 11.95 -21.01
CA GLU A 91 -0.56 10.92 -21.96
C GLU A 91 0.53 9.82 -22.06
N LEU A 92 1.79 10.23 -22.27
CA LEU A 92 2.94 9.32 -22.31
C LEU A 92 3.07 8.49 -21.03
N LEU A 93 2.94 9.11 -19.85
CA LEU A 93 2.99 8.40 -18.58
C LEU A 93 1.80 7.45 -18.39
N SER A 94 0.60 7.84 -18.85
CA SER A 94 -0.58 6.95 -18.84
C SER A 94 -0.37 5.70 -19.70
N LEU A 95 0.28 5.82 -20.86
CA LEU A 95 0.55 4.71 -21.79
C LEU A 95 1.75 3.85 -21.33
N ALA A 96 2.91 4.49 -21.11
CA ALA A 96 4.22 3.85 -20.93
C ALA A 96 4.84 4.06 -19.53
N GLY A 97 4.03 4.44 -18.53
CA GLY A 97 4.48 4.77 -17.18
C GLY A 97 5.44 3.75 -16.52
N PRO A 98 5.17 2.43 -16.54
CA PRO A 98 6.06 1.43 -15.97
C PRO A 98 7.46 1.40 -16.60
N GLN A 99 7.55 1.68 -17.90
CA GLN A 99 8.80 1.72 -18.66
C GLN A 99 9.55 3.04 -18.43
N VAL A 100 8.83 4.17 -18.42
CA VAL A 100 9.41 5.51 -18.24
C VAL A 100 9.82 5.79 -16.78
N LEU A 101 8.93 5.52 -15.83
CA LEU A 101 9.14 5.83 -14.40
C LEU A 101 9.68 4.63 -13.59
N GLY A 102 9.57 3.42 -14.12
CA GLY A 102 9.86 2.18 -13.38
C GLY A 102 8.69 1.70 -12.52
N GLU A 103 8.47 0.38 -12.51
CA GLU A 103 7.40 -0.31 -11.77
C GLU A 103 7.29 0.10 -10.30
N ARG A 104 8.42 0.28 -9.61
CA ARG A 104 8.44 0.68 -8.19
C ARG A 104 7.87 2.09 -8.01
N PHE A 105 8.19 3.02 -8.90
CA PHE A 105 7.68 4.40 -8.87
C PHE A 105 6.20 4.45 -9.21
N VAL A 106 5.77 3.70 -10.23
CA VAL A 106 4.34 3.59 -10.61
C VAL A 106 3.52 2.95 -9.48
N ARG A 107 4.06 1.99 -8.74
CA ARG A 107 3.42 1.51 -7.51
C ARG A 107 3.37 2.58 -6.42
N GLY A 108 4.34 3.48 -6.33
CA GLY A 108 4.32 4.58 -5.38
C GLY A 108 3.24 5.62 -5.70
N PHE A 109 3.31 6.19 -6.89
CA PHE A 109 2.57 7.41 -7.24
C PHE A 109 1.50 7.20 -8.33
N GLY A 110 1.41 6.02 -8.92
CA GLY A 110 0.64 5.76 -10.13
C GLY A 110 1.38 6.20 -11.39
N ARG A 111 0.68 6.20 -12.52
CA ARG A 111 1.20 6.59 -13.84
C ARG A 111 1.21 8.13 -14.01
N ARG A 112 1.88 8.85 -13.10
CA ARG A 112 1.91 10.32 -13.06
C ARG A 112 3.19 10.86 -12.42
N TRP A 113 3.48 12.14 -12.65
CA TRP A 113 4.58 12.84 -11.97
C TRP A 113 4.03 13.62 -10.76
N PRO A 114 4.40 13.28 -9.51
CA PRO A 114 3.69 13.73 -8.30
C PRO A 114 4.18 15.07 -7.72
N VAL A 115 5.00 15.83 -8.45
CA VAL A 115 5.56 17.13 -8.03
C VAL A 115 5.38 18.12 -9.19
N LEU A 116 5.09 19.38 -8.89
CA LEU A 116 4.89 20.42 -9.90
C LEU A 116 5.97 21.52 -9.75
N PRO A 117 7.15 21.36 -10.39
CA PRO A 117 8.12 22.44 -10.50
C PRO A 117 7.62 23.55 -11.45
N LYS A 118 7.73 24.80 -11.02
CA LYS A 118 7.37 26.00 -11.80
C LYS A 118 8.46 27.06 -11.72
N MET A 119 8.76 27.74 -12.82
CA MET A 119 9.53 28.99 -12.75
C MET A 119 8.57 30.19 -12.62
N LEU A 120 8.88 31.16 -11.75
CA LEU A 120 8.04 32.32 -11.41
C LEU A 120 8.72 33.65 -11.76
N ASP A 121 8.02 34.58 -12.44
CA ASP A 121 8.44 35.94 -12.81
C ASP A 121 7.69 36.98 -11.96
N ILE A 122 8.23 37.29 -10.78
CA ILE A 122 7.52 38.03 -9.73
C ILE A 122 7.95 39.49 -9.73
N HIS A 123 7.06 40.40 -10.15
CA HIS A 123 7.30 41.86 -10.13
C HIS A 123 6.28 42.66 -9.33
N GLU A 124 5.23 42.02 -8.84
CA GLU A 124 4.25 42.59 -7.94
C GLU A 124 3.91 41.52 -6.89
N LEU A 125 3.42 41.94 -5.73
CA LEU A 125 3.15 41.06 -4.60
C LEU A 125 2.06 40.01 -4.89
N LEU A 126 2.34 38.72 -4.70
CA LEU A 126 1.37 37.62 -4.84
C LEU A 126 0.32 37.65 -3.71
N SER A 127 -0.74 36.86 -3.86
CA SER A 127 -1.77 36.69 -2.83
C SER A 127 -1.19 36.22 -1.51
N VAL A 128 -1.76 36.67 -0.38
CA VAL A 128 -1.57 36.01 0.91
C VAL A 128 -2.35 34.71 0.86
N GLN A 129 -1.65 33.59 0.99
CA GLN A 129 -2.21 32.27 0.73
C GLN A 129 -1.69 31.21 1.71
N GLY A 130 -2.47 30.15 1.86
CA GLY A 130 -2.15 28.95 2.64
C GLY A 130 -2.55 27.69 1.88
N HIS A 131 -2.02 26.57 2.33
CA HIS A 131 -2.19 25.26 1.69
C HIS A 131 -2.65 24.23 2.72
N PRO A 132 -3.45 23.23 2.33
CA PRO A 132 -3.73 22.07 3.19
C PRO A 132 -2.46 21.41 3.74
N VAL A 133 -2.61 20.75 4.90
CA VAL A 133 -1.55 19.99 5.57
C VAL A 133 -0.94 18.94 4.63
N GLY A 134 0.39 18.76 4.69
CA GLY A 134 1.11 17.79 3.88
C GLY A 134 1.60 18.31 2.52
N LEU A 135 1.48 19.62 2.26
CA LEU A 135 1.92 20.26 1.02
C LEU A 135 3.11 21.20 1.29
N PRO A 136 4.35 20.69 1.40
CA PRO A 136 5.55 21.51 1.51
C PRO A 136 5.92 22.13 0.15
N GLU A 137 6.54 23.31 0.20
CA GLU A 137 7.04 24.02 -0.98
C GLU A 137 8.51 24.45 -0.80
N ALA A 138 9.22 24.62 -1.90
CA ALA A 138 10.58 25.12 -1.93
C ALA A 138 10.75 26.16 -3.04
N TYR A 139 11.56 27.18 -2.78
CA TYR A 139 11.86 28.25 -3.73
C TYR A 139 13.38 28.40 -3.87
N VAL A 140 13.90 28.22 -5.08
CA VAL A 140 15.31 28.50 -5.44
C VAL A 140 15.36 29.82 -6.19
N VAL A 141 16.06 30.82 -5.66
CA VAL A 141 16.09 32.18 -6.23
C VAL A 141 17.14 32.26 -7.34
N LEU A 142 16.70 32.42 -8.58
CA LEU A 142 17.54 32.53 -9.77
C LEU A 142 18.09 33.95 -9.94
N GLU A 143 17.22 34.95 -9.78
CA GLU A 143 17.57 36.36 -9.81
C GLU A 143 16.70 37.15 -8.83
N ALA A 144 17.22 38.23 -8.26
CA ALA A 144 16.48 39.15 -7.43
C ALA A 144 17.03 40.57 -7.61
N ASP A 145 16.14 41.55 -7.77
CA ASP A 145 16.48 42.97 -7.69
C ASP A 145 17.06 43.28 -6.28
N PRO A 146 18.07 44.16 -6.14
CA PRO A 146 18.66 44.47 -4.85
C PRO A 146 17.62 44.87 -3.80
N GLY A 147 17.61 44.20 -2.65
CA GLY A 147 16.65 44.43 -1.57
C GLY A 147 15.23 43.93 -1.84
N ALA A 148 15.03 43.01 -2.79
CA ALA A 148 13.77 42.28 -2.93
C ALA A 148 13.48 41.44 -1.68
N THR A 149 12.18 41.30 -1.34
CA THR A 149 11.71 40.52 -0.20
C THR A 149 10.54 39.62 -0.60
N ILE A 150 10.27 38.62 0.26
CA ILE A 150 9.06 37.79 0.28
C ILE A 150 8.46 37.81 1.70
N ARG A 151 7.20 37.39 1.84
CA ARG A 151 6.50 37.25 3.12
C ARG A 151 6.22 35.78 3.43
N LEU A 152 6.61 35.28 4.61
CA LEU A 152 6.56 33.85 4.93
C LEU A 152 6.47 33.56 6.45
N GLY A 153 5.40 32.86 6.87
CA GLY A 153 5.06 32.59 8.26
C GLY A 153 4.65 33.83 9.04
N PHE A 154 3.87 33.66 10.12
CA PHE A 154 3.54 34.78 11.00
C PHE A 154 4.76 35.24 11.82
N ARG A 155 4.92 36.55 11.98
CA ARG A 155 5.99 37.16 12.78
C ARG A 155 5.72 37.00 14.28
N ASP A 156 4.50 37.33 14.69
CA ASP A 156 4.01 37.28 16.06
C ASP A 156 2.85 36.27 16.16
N GLY A 157 2.39 35.96 17.37
CA GLY A 157 1.13 35.22 17.53
C GLY A 157 -0.05 36.07 17.08
N VAL A 158 -0.84 35.57 16.13
CA VAL A 158 -1.95 36.33 15.51
C VAL A 158 -3.30 35.93 16.08
N ASP A 159 -4.09 36.93 16.48
CA ASP A 159 -5.53 36.75 16.74
C ASP A 159 -6.24 36.48 15.40
N THR A 160 -6.70 35.25 15.24
CA THR A 160 -7.31 34.75 14.01
C THR A 160 -8.64 35.44 13.70
N ASP A 161 -9.44 35.72 14.74
CA ASP A 161 -10.72 36.39 14.58
C ASP A 161 -10.49 37.84 14.16
N GLN A 162 -9.51 38.53 14.76
CA GLN A 162 -9.16 39.90 14.36
C GLN A 162 -8.70 39.96 12.90
N LEU A 163 -7.72 39.14 12.49
CA LEU A 163 -7.17 39.22 11.13
C LEU A 163 -8.16 38.69 10.07
N SER A 164 -8.94 37.66 10.38
CA SER A 164 -10.00 37.16 9.49
C SER A 164 -11.08 38.22 9.26
N ASN A 165 -11.57 38.87 10.32
CA ASN A 165 -12.55 39.95 10.22
C ASN A 165 -12.01 41.14 9.40
N LEU A 166 -10.74 41.51 9.57
CA LEU A 166 -10.08 42.56 8.79
C LEU A 166 -10.07 42.23 7.28
N LEU A 167 -9.77 40.98 6.91
CA LEU A 167 -9.76 40.56 5.51
C LEU A 167 -11.18 40.44 4.92
N VAL A 168 -12.17 40.05 5.73
CA VAL A 168 -13.59 40.07 5.34
C VAL A 168 -14.09 41.50 5.12
N GLU A 169 -13.72 42.46 5.99
CA GLU A 169 -13.99 43.88 5.78
C GLU A 169 -13.28 44.41 4.53
N GLY A 170 -12.02 44.03 4.30
CA GLY A 170 -11.28 44.34 3.08
C GLY A 170 -11.98 43.84 1.82
N ARG A 171 -12.51 42.60 1.84
CA ARG A 171 -13.27 42.05 0.72
C ARG A 171 -14.54 42.84 0.44
N ARG A 172 -15.33 43.15 1.48
CA ARG A 172 -16.54 43.99 1.36
C ARG A 172 -16.22 45.39 0.85
N THR A 173 -15.12 45.98 1.31
CA THR A 173 -14.62 47.30 0.89
C THR A 173 -14.22 47.29 -0.59
N GLN A 174 -13.61 46.21 -1.08
CA GLN A 174 -13.30 46.02 -2.50
C GLN A 174 -14.58 45.92 -3.35
N GLU A 175 -15.59 45.22 -2.86
CA GLU A 175 -16.88 45.07 -3.57
C GLU A 175 -17.64 46.41 -3.65
N GLU A 176 -17.61 47.23 -2.59
CA GLU A 176 -18.15 48.60 -2.63
C GLU A 176 -17.37 49.46 -3.64
N LEU A 177 -16.03 49.40 -3.62
CA LEU A 177 -15.17 50.15 -4.56
C LEU A 177 -15.52 49.81 -6.02
N LEU A 178 -15.62 48.52 -6.35
CA LEU A 178 -15.94 48.07 -7.71
C LEU A 178 -17.35 48.48 -8.15
N GLN A 179 -18.32 48.52 -7.23
CA GLN A 179 -19.67 49.01 -7.51
C GLN A 179 -19.69 50.53 -7.79
N LEU A 180 -18.95 51.32 -7.01
CA LEU A 180 -18.86 52.77 -7.22
C LEU A 180 -18.03 53.16 -8.44
N GLU A 181 -16.96 52.42 -8.76
CA GLU A 181 -16.19 52.64 -9.98
C GLU A 181 -17.02 52.35 -11.24
N ALA A 182 -17.98 51.42 -11.18
CA ALA A 182 -18.96 51.17 -12.24
C ALA A 182 -20.10 52.23 -12.31
N GLN A 183 -20.28 53.07 -11.29
CA GLN A 183 -21.38 54.03 -11.17
C GLN A 183 -20.87 55.49 -11.15
N ASP A 184 -20.67 56.09 -12.33
CA ASP A 184 -20.20 57.46 -12.57
C ASP A 184 -19.21 57.96 -11.50
N SER A 185 -17.96 57.53 -11.65
CA SER A 185 -16.90 57.68 -10.65
C SER A 185 -16.63 59.15 -10.27
N ALA A 186 -17.04 60.12 -11.08
CA ALA A 186 -16.88 61.55 -10.79
C ALA A 186 -17.69 62.00 -9.55
N ASN A 187 -18.91 61.49 -9.38
CA ASN A 187 -19.77 61.85 -8.24
C ASN A 187 -19.32 61.18 -6.93
N HIS A 188 -18.56 60.08 -7.03
CA HIS A 188 -18.13 59.26 -5.91
C HIS A 188 -16.63 59.40 -5.57
N ALA A 189 -15.90 60.29 -6.25
CA ALA A 189 -14.44 60.39 -6.16
C ALA A 189 -13.89 60.47 -4.71
N PRO A 190 -14.45 61.25 -3.76
CA PRO A 190 -13.97 61.25 -2.38
C PRO A 190 -14.13 59.91 -1.66
N ARG A 191 -15.22 59.18 -1.93
CA ARG A 191 -15.48 57.85 -1.35
C ARG A 191 -14.58 56.79 -1.98
N ILE A 192 -14.38 56.83 -3.30
CA ILE A 192 -13.45 55.95 -4.04
C ILE A 192 -12.03 56.10 -3.50
N VAL A 193 -11.54 57.32 -3.26
CA VAL A 193 -10.23 57.57 -2.65
C VAL A 193 -10.16 57.01 -1.23
N ALA A 194 -11.18 57.24 -0.39
CA ALA A 194 -11.21 56.71 0.97
C ALA A 194 -11.22 55.17 1.00
N LEU A 195 -12.02 54.51 0.15
CA LEU A 195 -12.06 53.05 0.03
C LEU A 195 -10.70 52.48 -0.40
N ARG A 196 -10.02 53.12 -1.36
CA ARG A 196 -8.67 52.73 -1.78
C ARG A 196 -7.67 52.84 -0.63
N GLN A 197 -7.69 53.95 0.13
CA GLN A 197 -6.85 54.12 1.32
C GLN A 197 -7.12 53.06 2.40
N THR A 198 -8.39 52.67 2.62
CA THR A 198 -8.74 51.57 3.53
C THR A 198 -8.19 50.23 3.04
N LEU A 199 -8.29 49.93 1.74
CA LEU A 199 -7.76 48.69 1.17
C LEU A 199 -6.24 48.61 1.22
N ASP A 200 -5.55 49.73 0.98
CA ASP A 200 -4.09 49.85 1.12
C ASP A 200 -3.66 49.61 2.58
N ALA A 201 -4.39 50.17 3.55
CA ALA A 201 -4.14 49.95 4.98
C ALA A 201 -4.35 48.50 5.42
N ILE A 202 -5.46 47.87 5.00
CA ILE A 202 -5.75 46.45 5.26
C ILE A 202 -4.68 45.55 4.66
N GLY A 203 -4.24 45.84 3.43
CA GLY A 203 -3.13 45.12 2.79
C GLY A 203 -1.81 45.26 3.56
N ALA A 204 -1.49 46.47 4.02
CA ALA A 204 -0.29 46.71 4.82
C ALA A 204 -0.32 45.97 6.16
N GLU A 205 -1.47 45.95 6.86
CA GLU A 205 -1.64 45.24 8.13
C GLU A 205 -1.54 43.71 7.96
N ALA A 206 -2.17 43.15 6.93
CA ALA A 206 -2.07 41.73 6.59
C ALA A 206 -0.64 41.28 6.28
N LEU A 207 0.16 42.14 5.62
CA LEU A 207 1.57 41.87 5.33
C LEU A 207 2.47 42.10 6.54
N ALA A 208 2.10 43.03 7.43
CA ALA A 208 2.79 43.29 8.68
C ALA A 208 2.58 42.18 9.72
N ALA A 209 1.60 41.30 9.56
CA ALA A 209 1.46 40.08 10.37
C ALA A 209 2.48 38.99 9.98
N LEU A 210 3.03 39.03 8.77
CA LEU A 210 3.97 38.04 8.24
C LEU A 210 5.44 38.48 8.41
N ASN A 211 6.35 37.52 8.54
CA ASN A 211 7.78 37.84 8.49
C ASN A 211 8.16 38.35 7.11
N GLU A 212 9.03 39.36 7.09
CA GLU A 212 9.72 39.80 5.88
C GLU A 212 11.07 39.11 5.76
N ILE A 213 11.28 38.43 4.63
CA ILE A 213 12.52 37.72 4.34
C ILE A 213 13.14 38.36 3.08
N PRO A 214 14.28 39.06 3.19
CA PRO A 214 15.06 39.48 2.03
C PRO A 214 15.49 38.26 1.20
N VAL A 215 15.63 38.41 -0.11
CA VAL A 215 16.08 37.35 -1.02
C VAL A 215 17.12 37.85 -2.01
N GLU A 216 18.13 37.02 -2.27
CA GLU A 216 19.23 37.27 -3.21
C GLU A 216 19.45 36.05 -4.13
N ARG A 217 20.14 36.23 -5.27
CA ARG A 217 20.45 35.13 -6.21
C ARG A 217 21.21 34.02 -5.49
N GLY A 218 20.74 32.78 -5.65
CA GLY A 218 21.30 31.58 -5.03
C GLY A 218 20.68 31.21 -3.68
N ASP A 219 19.80 32.04 -3.10
CA ASP A 219 19.05 31.68 -1.91
C ASP A 219 18.15 30.46 -2.16
N VAL A 220 18.10 29.55 -1.20
CA VAL A 220 17.08 28.48 -1.13
C VAL A 220 16.21 28.70 0.10
N ILE A 221 14.91 28.80 -0.13
CA ILE A 221 13.88 28.97 0.90
C ILE A 221 13.02 27.70 0.92
N PHE A 222 12.85 27.07 2.07
CA PHE A 222 12.06 25.85 2.25
C PHE A 222 10.85 26.12 3.14
N ASN A 223 9.69 26.24 2.50
CA ASN A 223 8.40 26.45 3.15
C ASN A 223 7.78 25.10 3.53
N ALA A 224 8.30 24.49 4.59
CA ALA A 224 8.00 23.10 4.95
C ALA A 224 8.13 22.84 6.46
N THR A 225 7.42 23.62 7.26
CA THR A 225 7.45 23.50 8.72
C THR A 225 6.69 22.24 9.16
N PRO A 226 7.28 21.37 10.01
CA PRO A 226 6.58 20.18 10.51
C PRO A 226 5.48 20.54 11.50
N SER A 227 4.32 19.89 11.38
CA SER A 227 3.26 19.87 12.39
C SER A 227 3.74 19.18 13.68
N ASP A 228 2.92 19.18 14.73
CA ASP A 228 3.23 18.46 15.98
C ASP A 228 3.23 16.93 15.77
N GLU A 229 2.52 16.46 14.74
CA GLU A 229 2.53 15.09 14.20
C GLU A 229 3.73 14.82 13.25
N GLY A 230 4.61 15.81 13.04
CA GLY A 230 5.80 15.72 12.19
C GLY A 230 5.59 15.93 10.68
N ILE A 231 4.34 16.08 10.22
CA ILE A 231 4.00 16.26 8.79
C ILE A 231 4.39 17.66 8.32
N ARG A 232 5.24 17.78 7.29
CA ARG A 232 5.66 19.08 6.75
C ARG A 232 4.58 19.71 5.87
N SER A 233 4.36 21.00 6.07
CA SER A 233 3.38 21.79 5.32
C SER A 233 3.92 23.19 5.03
N ALA A 234 3.44 23.81 3.95
CA ALA A 234 3.66 25.22 3.69
C ALA A 234 2.95 26.09 4.74
N GLU A 235 3.71 26.99 5.35
CA GLU A 235 3.21 28.11 6.15
C GLU A 235 2.57 29.18 5.26
N VAL A 236 1.77 30.06 5.87
CA VAL A 236 1.18 31.23 5.22
C VAL A 236 2.26 32.08 4.53
N HIS A 237 2.01 32.51 3.30
CA HIS A 237 2.99 33.30 2.56
C HIS A 237 2.37 34.24 1.52
N ALA A 238 3.18 35.20 1.07
CA ALA A 238 2.96 36.01 -0.13
C ALA A 238 4.32 36.32 -0.76
N LEU A 239 4.57 35.83 -1.97
CA LEU A 239 5.83 36.06 -2.67
C LEU A 239 5.86 37.46 -3.32
N GLY A 240 7.06 38.03 -3.48
CA GLY A 240 7.23 39.40 -3.95
C GLY A 240 7.05 40.44 -2.84
N ASN A 241 7.10 41.72 -3.23
CA ASN A 241 7.22 42.86 -2.32
C ASN A 241 6.41 44.08 -2.80
N PRO A 242 5.96 44.97 -1.88
CA PRO A 242 5.24 46.20 -2.23
C PRO A 242 6.03 47.14 -3.17
N GLU A 243 7.36 47.14 -3.06
CA GLU A 243 8.28 47.96 -3.85
C GLU A 243 8.39 47.55 -5.33
N ARG A 244 7.80 46.40 -5.71
CA ARG A 244 7.79 45.85 -7.09
C ARG A 244 9.19 45.51 -7.64
N ARG A 245 10.11 45.16 -6.74
CA ARG A 245 11.43 44.61 -7.05
C ARG A 245 11.26 43.18 -7.59
N GLY A 246 11.83 42.93 -8.77
CA GLY A 246 11.76 41.67 -9.49
C GLY A 246 12.40 40.51 -8.74
N ILE A 247 11.79 39.33 -8.84
CA ILE A 247 12.36 38.05 -8.38
C ILE A 247 12.03 36.99 -9.43
N LEU A 248 13.06 36.30 -9.91
CA LEU A 248 12.94 35.09 -10.71
C LEU A 248 13.29 33.90 -9.81
N MET A 249 12.42 32.90 -9.73
CA MET A 249 12.66 31.71 -8.89
C MET A 249 12.10 30.43 -9.50
N LEU A 250 12.65 29.28 -9.08
CA LEU A 250 12.07 27.95 -9.30
C LEU A 250 11.34 27.53 -8.02
N GLU A 251 10.01 27.48 -8.10
CA GLU A 251 9.13 26.82 -7.12
C GLU A 251 9.14 25.31 -7.37
N VAL A 252 9.20 24.52 -6.29
CA VAL A 252 8.94 23.08 -6.30
C VAL A 252 7.90 22.79 -5.23
N ARG A 253 6.69 22.43 -5.65
CA ARG A 253 5.55 22.12 -4.77
C ARG A 253 4.89 20.78 -5.09
N LEU A 254 4.13 20.24 -4.14
CA LEU A 254 3.21 19.15 -4.41
C LEU A 254 1.91 19.65 -5.08
N PRO A 255 1.23 18.80 -5.88
CA PRO A 255 -0.17 18.94 -6.28
C PRO A 255 -1.10 19.34 -5.14
N GLY A 256 -2.01 20.28 -5.38
CA GLY A 256 -2.97 20.71 -4.35
C GLY A 256 -3.57 22.10 -4.55
N PRO A 257 -4.67 22.44 -3.84
CA PRO A 257 -5.33 23.73 -3.95
C PRO A 257 -4.58 24.84 -3.19
N THR A 258 -4.62 26.05 -3.74
CA THR A 258 -4.15 27.28 -3.08
C THR A 258 -5.34 28.01 -2.45
N LEU A 259 -5.30 28.29 -1.14
CA LEU A 259 -6.35 29.00 -0.42
C LEU A 259 -5.95 30.46 -0.21
N LEU A 260 -6.53 31.36 -1.01
CA LEU A 260 -6.23 32.80 -0.99
C LEU A 260 -6.98 33.47 0.16
N ALA A 261 -6.25 33.95 1.17
CA ALA A 261 -6.81 34.78 2.24
C ALA A 261 -6.94 36.26 1.79
N TRP A 262 -5.96 36.78 1.04
CA TRP A 262 -5.97 38.16 0.55
C TRP A 262 -5.31 38.30 -0.82
N ASP A 263 -5.81 39.21 -1.66
CA ASP A 263 -5.30 39.42 -3.03
C ASP A 263 -5.05 40.90 -3.38
N HIS A 264 -4.73 41.72 -2.38
CA HIS A 264 -4.33 43.13 -2.54
C HIS A 264 -5.33 43.96 -3.35
N ALA A 265 -6.61 43.69 -3.15
CA ALA A 265 -7.74 44.31 -3.85
C ALA A 265 -7.62 44.33 -5.39
N ARG A 266 -6.90 43.37 -5.99
CA ARG A 266 -6.64 43.33 -7.44
C ARG A 266 -7.91 43.29 -8.29
N VAL A 267 -7.82 43.86 -9.49
CA VAL A 267 -8.89 43.91 -10.50
C VAL A 267 -8.43 43.20 -11.77
N PRO A 268 -9.21 42.24 -12.34
CA PRO A 268 -10.49 41.73 -11.82
C PRO A 268 -10.32 40.97 -10.50
N ALA A 269 -11.32 41.07 -9.62
CA ALA A 269 -11.30 40.41 -8.32
C ALA A 269 -11.34 38.88 -8.47
N ARG A 270 -10.42 38.19 -7.80
CA ARG A 270 -10.41 36.72 -7.71
C ARG A 270 -11.29 36.23 -6.54
N PRO A 271 -11.73 34.96 -6.53
CA PRO A 271 -12.29 34.33 -5.32
C PRO A 271 -11.28 34.33 -4.18
N LEU A 272 -11.76 34.54 -2.95
CA LEU A 272 -11.00 34.36 -1.71
C LEU A 272 -11.63 33.24 -0.89
N HIS A 273 -10.80 32.53 -0.13
CA HIS A 273 -11.16 31.40 0.73
C HIS A 273 -10.70 31.70 2.16
N ILE A 274 -11.20 32.82 2.73
CA ILE A 274 -10.64 33.43 3.94
C ILE A 274 -10.74 32.46 5.14
N GLU A 275 -11.93 31.92 5.39
CA GLU A 275 -12.14 30.98 6.49
C GLU A 275 -11.35 29.67 6.30
N GLU A 276 -11.36 29.12 5.08
CA GLU A 276 -10.65 27.86 4.78
C GLU A 276 -9.13 28.03 4.89
N ALA A 277 -8.60 29.18 4.46
CA ALA A 277 -7.19 29.51 4.60
C ALA A 277 -6.78 29.55 6.08
N PHE A 278 -7.51 30.27 6.94
CA PHE A 278 -7.18 30.31 8.38
C PHE A 278 -7.34 28.95 9.09
N ARG A 279 -8.18 28.04 8.59
CA ARG A 279 -8.30 26.67 9.15
C ARG A 279 -7.09 25.77 8.83
N VAL A 280 -6.30 26.08 7.81
CA VAL A 280 -5.09 25.30 7.45
C VAL A 280 -3.78 26.00 7.83
N MET A 281 -3.80 27.33 8.00
CA MET A 281 -2.63 28.12 8.42
C MET A 281 -2.26 27.83 9.87
N ARG A 282 -0.96 27.69 10.15
CA ARG A 282 -0.46 27.57 11.52
C ARG A 282 -0.23 28.96 12.11
N LEU A 283 -0.93 29.25 13.20
CA LEU A 283 -1.04 30.59 13.80
C LEU A 283 0.10 30.95 14.77
N ALA A 284 1.03 30.01 14.99
CA ALA A 284 2.17 30.20 15.87
C ALA A 284 3.26 31.06 15.19
N PRO A 285 3.96 31.94 15.93
CA PRO A 285 5.06 32.74 15.37
C PRO A 285 6.19 31.86 14.81
N ARG A 286 6.87 32.39 13.81
CA ARG A 286 7.99 31.74 13.10
C ARG A 286 9.21 32.64 13.08
N ASN A 287 10.38 32.03 13.28
CA ASN A 287 11.65 32.68 13.06
C ASN A 287 11.97 32.64 11.55
N PRO A 288 12.16 33.79 10.87
CA PRO A 288 12.41 33.82 9.43
C PRO A 288 13.67 33.08 8.99
N ARG A 289 14.62 32.83 9.91
CA ARG A 289 15.81 32.03 9.61
C ARG A 289 15.52 30.55 9.39
N ASP A 290 14.44 30.02 9.99
CA ASP A 290 14.11 28.59 9.93
C ASP A 290 13.68 28.13 8.53
N PHE A 291 13.35 29.08 7.64
CA PHE A 291 13.02 28.83 6.24
C PHE A 291 14.22 28.90 5.29
N ARG A 292 15.36 29.49 5.70
CA ARG A 292 16.57 29.59 4.86
C ARG A 292 17.37 28.31 4.98
N VAL A 293 17.81 27.78 3.84
CA VAL A 293 18.48 26.47 3.75
C VAL A 293 19.88 26.62 3.16
N ASP A 294 20.88 26.10 3.87
CA ASP A 294 22.25 26.02 3.41
C ASP A 294 22.40 24.96 2.29
N ILE A 295 23.33 25.18 1.36
CA ILE A 295 23.56 24.30 0.20
C ILE A 295 24.83 23.47 0.46
N ASP A 296 24.64 22.24 0.94
CA ASP A 296 25.74 21.36 1.36
C ASP A 296 26.33 20.53 0.20
N PRO A 297 27.66 20.45 0.04
CA PRO A 297 28.29 19.51 -0.90
C PRO A 297 27.96 18.04 -0.57
N VAL A 298 27.66 17.24 -1.59
CA VAL A 298 27.37 15.81 -1.42
C VAL A 298 28.68 15.01 -1.42
N ALA A 299 28.99 14.40 -0.27
CA ALA A 299 30.19 13.59 -0.10
C ALA A 299 30.31 12.50 -1.19
N GLY A 300 31.45 12.46 -1.88
CA GLY A 300 31.72 11.50 -2.96
C GLY A 300 31.10 11.83 -4.32
N ARG A 301 30.38 12.96 -4.47
CA ARG A 301 29.86 13.45 -5.76
C ARG A 301 30.40 14.86 -6.07
N PRO A 302 31.55 14.99 -6.79
CA PRO A 302 32.07 16.29 -7.21
C PRO A 302 31.02 17.09 -7.99
N GLY A 303 30.91 18.39 -7.69
CA GLY A 303 29.96 19.30 -8.38
C GLY A 303 28.49 19.06 -8.04
N VAL A 304 28.17 18.17 -7.11
CA VAL A 304 26.81 17.97 -6.60
C VAL A 304 26.70 18.56 -5.20
N CYS A 305 25.79 19.49 -5.01
CA CYS A 305 25.35 19.95 -3.70
C CYS A 305 23.88 19.57 -3.46
N ARG A 306 23.41 19.66 -2.23
CA ARG A 306 22.02 19.39 -1.85
C ARG A 306 21.56 20.46 -0.88
N SER A 307 20.42 21.07 -1.20
CA SER A 307 19.73 21.99 -0.30
C SER A 307 18.67 21.24 0.49
N ILE A 308 17.74 20.56 -0.20
CA ILE A 308 16.57 19.96 0.43
C ILE A 308 16.59 18.43 0.30
N ALA A 309 16.28 17.75 1.39
CA ALA A 309 15.93 16.33 1.42
C ALA A 309 14.77 16.11 2.40
N CYS A 310 13.57 15.89 1.88
CA CYS A 310 12.38 15.58 2.66
C CYS A 310 11.62 14.39 2.05
N GLU A 311 10.55 13.98 2.72
CA GLU A 311 9.64 12.91 2.31
C GLU A 311 8.91 13.17 0.99
N ALA A 312 8.72 14.44 0.62
CA ALA A 312 8.03 14.85 -0.60
C ALA A 312 8.97 14.91 -1.81
N PHE A 313 10.15 15.51 -1.65
CA PHE A 313 11.14 15.69 -2.72
C PHE A 313 12.56 15.96 -2.18
N VAL A 314 13.54 15.74 -3.06
CA VAL A 314 14.97 16.02 -2.83
C VAL A 314 15.46 16.94 -3.95
N LEU A 315 16.14 18.02 -3.58
CA LEU A 315 16.76 18.98 -4.51
C LEU A 315 18.28 18.86 -4.48
N HIS A 316 18.86 18.43 -5.59
CA HIS A 316 20.30 18.51 -5.84
C HIS A 316 20.62 19.68 -6.77
N HIS A 317 21.69 20.39 -6.46
CA HIS A 317 22.29 21.44 -7.28
C HIS A 317 23.47 20.80 -8.03
N LEU A 318 23.33 20.63 -9.34
CA LEU A 318 24.36 20.06 -10.21
C LEU A 318 25.11 21.23 -10.86
N ARG A 319 26.39 21.37 -10.54
CA ARG A 319 27.24 22.51 -10.93
C ARG A 319 28.46 22.04 -11.74
N PRO A 320 28.27 21.72 -13.04
CA PRO A 320 29.39 21.47 -13.94
C PRO A 320 30.06 22.79 -14.38
N ASP A 321 31.33 22.71 -14.71
CA ASP A 321 32.10 23.77 -15.36
C ASP A 321 32.94 23.21 -16.53
N LEU A 322 33.86 24.01 -17.07
CA LEU A 322 34.65 23.65 -18.25
C LEU A 322 35.79 22.65 -17.94
N GLU A 323 36.14 22.46 -16.68
CA GLU A 323 37.16 21.51 -16.21
C GLU A 323 36.53 20.31 -15.49
N GLN A 324 35.32 20.48 -14.94
CA GLN A 324 34.65 19.49 -14.10
C GLN A 324 33.23 19.14 -14.58
N THR A 325 33.00 17.85 -14.84
CA THR A 325 31.68 17.31 -15.16
C THR A 325 30.93 16.87 -13.90
N VAL A 326 29.60 16.75 -14.00
CA VAL A 326 28.77 16.15 -12.95
C VAL A 326 28.26 14.80 -13.43
N ASP A 327 28.66 13.74 -12.74
CA ASP A 327 28.34 12.36 -13.12
C ASP A 327 27.18 11.82 -12.29
N ASP A 328 26.21 11.18 -12.96
CA ASP A 328 25.18 10.36 -12.33
C ASP A 328 25.39 8.89 -12.70
N ASN A 329 25.73 8.08 -11.68
CA ASN A 329 26.15 6.69 -11.84
C ASN A 329 25.00 5.71 -12.13
N GLY A 330 23.85 6.21 -12.57
CA GLY A 330 22.62 5.46 -12.77
C GLY A 330 21.65 5.70 -11.62
N ALA A 331 20.76 6.67 -11.81
CA ALA A 331 19.73 6.99 -10.83
C ALA A 331 18.83 5.78 -10.59
N THR A 332 18.55 5.49 -9.31
CA THR A 332 17.65 4.40 -8.90
C THR A 332 16.16 4.78 -8.99
N LEU A 333 15.87 6.03 -9.36
CA LEU A 333 14.55 6.63 -9.50
C LEU A 333 14.53 7.61 -10.68
N PRO A 334 13.38 7.76 -11.38
CA PRO A 334 13.19 8.85 -12.33
C PRO A 334 13.25 10.20 -11.60
N HIS A 335 13.73 11.22 -12.30
CA HIS A 335 13.96 12.56 -11.75
C HIS A 335 13.83 13.61 -12.87
N THR A 336 13.65 14.87 -12.49
CA THR A 336 13.61 15.97 -13.45
C THR A 336 14.84 16.84 -13.33
N LEU A 337 15.24 17.46 -14.44
CA LEU A 337 16.35 18.39 -14.53
C LEU A 337 15.82 19.75 -14.98
N HIS A 338 16.28 20.82 -14.34
CA HIS A 338 15.91 22.21 -14.64
C HIS A 338 17.18 23.04 -14.76
N ALA A 339 17.56 23.45 -15.97
CA ALA A 339 18.71 24.33 -16.16
C ALA A 339 18.35 25.74 -15.71
N ILE A 340 18.91 26.17 -14.58
CA ILE A 340 18.62 27.47 -13.96
C ILE A 340 19.68 28.54 -14.28
N ASP A 341 20.88 28.11 -14.68
CA ASP A 341 21.96 28.99 -15.15
C ASP A 341 22.79 28.30 -16.24
N GLY A 342 23.26 29.07 -17.21
CA GLY A 342 24.14 28.63 -18.29
C GLY A 342 23.53 27.62 -19.30
N ARG A 343 24.37 26.71 -19.79
CA ARG A 343 24.07 25.76 -20.87
C ARG A 343 24.85 24.48 -20.67
N VAL A 344 24.14 23.35 -20.66
CA VAL A 344 24.73 22.03 -20.40
C VAL A 344 24.42 21.02 -21.51
N ARG A 345 25.37 20.11 -21.75
CA ARG A 345 25.19 18.88 -22.52
C ARG A 345 25.02 17.72 -21.55
N ILE A 346 24.07 16.83 -21.86
CA ILE A 346 23.85 15.57 -21.16
C ILE A 346 24.30 14.44 -22.09
N GLU A 347 25.20 13.58 -21.62
CA GLU A 347 25.80 12.48 -22.38
C GLU A 347 25.58 11.13 -21.68
N SER A 348 25.43 10.06 -22.45
CA SER A 348 25.39 8.69 -21.93
C SER A 348 26.73 8.30 -21.31
N ALA A 349 26.77 7.26 -20.47
CA ALA A 349 28.03 6.67 -20.00
C ALA A 349 28.95 6.16 -21.15
N ALA A 350 28.44 6.01 -22.38
CA ALA A 350 29.21 5.67 -23.58
C ALA A 350 29.71 6.92 -24.36
N GLY A 351 29.23 8.13 -24.01
CA GLY A 351 29.60 9.40 -24.65
C GLY A 351 28.64 9.88 -25.74
N ASP A 352 27.46 9.26 -25.90
CA ASP A 352 26.44 9.72 -26.85
C ASP A 352 25.70 10.94 -26.30
N GLU A 353 25.47 11.98 -27.11
CA GLU A 353 24.67 13.14 -26.70
C GLU A 353 23.19 12.73 -26.53
N LEU A 354 22.67 12.83 -25.31
CA LEU A 354 21.29 12.51 -24.95
C LEU A 354 20.37 13.73 -25.03
N ALA A 355 20.87 14.90 -24.62
CA ALA A 355 20.15 16.16 -24.66
C ALA A 355 21.09 17.37 -24.45
N VAL A 356 20.61 18.56 -24.83
CA VAL A 356 21.20 19.86 -24.44
C VAL A 356 20.13 20.67 -23.73
N LEU A 357 20.46 21.22 -22.56
CA LEU A 357 19.59 22.11 -21.79
C LEU A 357 20.24 23.49 -21.65
N GLU A 358 19.53 24.51 -22.14
CA GLU A 358 19.85 25.93 -21.96
C GLU A 358 19.05 26.48 -20.76
N GLN A 359 19.46 27.63 -20.21
CA GLN A 359 18.74 28.28 -19.12
C GLN A 359 17.22 28.38 -19.41
N GLY A 360 16.41 27.98 -18.43
CA GLY A 360 14.95 27.90 -18.58
C GLY A 360 14.45 26.65 -19.31
N ARG A 361 15.31 25.68 -19.65
CA ARG A 361 14.89 24.36 -20.17
C ARG A 361 14.83 23.30 -19.08
N SER A 362 13.83 22.43 -19.22
CA SER A 362 13.54 21.37 -18.28
C SER A 362 13.33 20.03 -19.00
N ALA A 363 13.65 18.94 -18.32
CA ALA A 363 13.48 17.58 -18.83
C ALA A 363 13.02 16.61 -17.72
N LEU A 364 12.31 15.55 -18.11
CA LEU A 364 12.17 14.34 -17.30
C LEU A 364 13.25 13.35 -17.75
N VAL A 365 13.92 12.70 -16.80
CA VAL A 365 14.90 11.64 -17.03
C VAL A 365 14.26 10.29 -16.64
N PRO A 366 13.90 9.45 -17.62
CA PRO A 366 13.40 8.10 -17.38
C PRO A 366 14.42 7.21 -16.68
N LEU A 367 13.95 6.15 -16.00
CA LEU A 367 14.83 5.17 -15.36
C LEU A 367 15.72 4.41 -16.36
N GLY A 368 15.23 4.19 -17.58
CA GLY A 368 15.95 3.46 -18.64
C GLY A 368 17.12 4.21 -19.28
N VAL A 369 17.29 5.52 -19.01
CA VAL A 369 18.48 6.28 -19.43
C VAL A 369 19.74 5.75 -18.75
N GLY A 370 19.62 5.22 -17.53
CA GLY A 370 20.76 4.69 -16.78
C GLY A 370 21.77 5.77 -16.36
N ALA A 371 23.06 5.46 -16.48
CA ALA A 371 24.14 6.35 -16.08
C ALA A 371 24.47 7.39 -17.17
N TYR A 372 24.62 8.65 -16.75
CA TYR A 372 24.84 9.79 -17.63
C TYR A 372 25.75 10.84 -16.98
N ARG A 373 26.23 11.78 -17.79
CA ARG A 373 27.11 12.87 -17.40
C ARG A 373 26.54 14.21 -17.85
N ILE A 374 26.67 15.25 -17.03
CA ILE A 374 26.38 16.63 -17.39
C ILE A 374 27.69 17.41 -17.53
N GLN A 375 27.86 18.08 -18.66
CA GLN A 375 29.00 18.96 -18.95
C GLN A 375 28.52 20.38 -19.20
N ALA A 376 29.27 21.39 -18.74
CA ALA A 376 29.04 22.77 -19.15
C ALA A 376 29.50 22.97 -20.61
N VAL A 377 28.76 23.77 -21.38
CA VAL A 377 29.11 24.05 -22.79
C VAL A 377 29.94 25.32 -22.94
N ASP A 378 29.50 26.41 -22.31
CA ASP A 378 30.08 27.75 -22.54
C ASP A 378 30.74 28.35 -21.26
N HIS A 379 30.17 28.08 -20.09
CA HIS A 379 30.63 28.57 -18.78
C HIS A 379 30.04 27.70 -17.65
N ALA A 380 30.58 27.83 -16.43
CA ALA A 380 30.04 27.19 -15.24
C ALA A 380 28.52 27.39 -15.15
N SER A 381 27.78 26.29 -15.05
CA SER A 381 26.32 26.25 -15.20
C SER A 381 25.69 25.62 -13.96
N GLU A 382 24.38 25.79 -13.75
CA GLU A 382 23.66 25.17 -12.64
C GLU A 382 22.35 24.54 -13.10
N VAL A 383 22.15 23.28 -12.73
CA VAL A 383 20.95 22.49 -13.00
C VAL A 383 20.37 22.00 -11.68
N ILE A 384 19.10 22.27 -11.42
CA ILE A 384 18.39 21.69 -10.28
C ILE A 384 17.85 20.33 -10.70
N GLN A 385 18.26 19.28 -10.01
CA GLN A 385 17.68 17.95 -10.10
C GLN A 385 16.63 17.77 -8.99
N VAL A 386 15.37 17.56 -9.39
CA VAL A 386 14.28 17.19 -8.46
C VAL A 386 14.07 15.69 -8.53
N SER A 387 14.22 15.01 -7.39
CA SER A 387 13.92 13.58 -7.26
C SER A 387 12.82 13.37 -6.23
N VAL A 388 11.91 12.43 -6.47
CA VAL A 388 10.79 12.13 -5.56
C VAL A 388 11.08 10.83 -4.82
N PRO A 389 11.33 10.85 -3.49
CA PRO A 389 11.46 9.62 -2.73
C PRO A 389 10.17 8.81 -2.79
N ILE A 390 10.27 7.53 -3.15
CA ILE A 390 9.11 6.64 -3.02
C ILE A 390 8.85 6.46 -1.51
N PRO A 391 7.65 6.80 -1.00
CA PRO A 391 7.36 6.72 0.42
C PRO A 391 7.64 5.31 0.94
N ALA A 392 8.30 5.21 2.09
CA ALA A 392 8.52 3.93 2.75
C ALA A 392 7.19 3.21 3.09
N SER A 393 6.08 3.96 3.11
CA SER A 393 4.71 3.50 3.32
C SER A 393 4.03 2.91 2.09
N VAL A 394 4.61 2.93 0.87
CA VAL A 394 4.05 2.23 -0.31
C VAL A 394 4.23 0.72 -0.12
N THR A 395 3.44 0.20 0.79
CA THR A 395 3.39 -1.20 1.16
C THR A 395 2.63 -1.97 0.11
N GLN A 396 2.82 -3.28 0.07
CA GLN A 396 1.95 -4.16 -0.71
C GLN A 396 0.48 -4.06 -0.28
N LEU A 397 0.17 -3.51 0.91
CA LEU A 397 -1.21 -3.22 1.31
C LEU A 397 -1.85 -2.11 0.45
N ASP A 398 -1.11 -1.08 0.04
CA ASP A 398 -1.65 -0.04 -0.85
C ASP A 398 -1.76 -0.51 -2.30
N ALA A 399 -0.89 -1.44 -2.70
CA ALA A 399 -1.06 -2.16 -3.97
C ALA A 399 -2.30 -3.07 -3.93
N LEU A 400 -2.55 -3.74 -2.82
CA LEU A 400 -3.74 -4.56 -2.57
C LEU A 400 -5.02 -3.72 -2.61
N ARG A 401 -5.10 -2.63 -1.82
CA ARG A 401 -6.26 -1.72 -1.78
C ARG A 401 -6.61 -1.23 -3.19
N ARG A 402 -5.65 -0.62 -3.89
CA ARG A 402 -5.84 -0.17 -5.28
C ARG A 402 -6.23 -1.28 -6.25
N THR A 403 -5.79 -2.52 -6.04
CA THR A 403 -6.21 -3.65 -6.88
C THR A 403 -7.70 -3.97 -6.72
N VAL A 404 -8.27 -3.74 -5.53
CA VAL A 404 -9.71 -3.82 -5.29
C VAL A 404 -10.43 -2.56 -5.79
N ASP A 405 -9.95 -1.38 -5.42
CA ASP A 405 -10.55 -0.06 -5.73
C ASP A 405 -10.65 0.19 -7.24
N GLU A 406 -9.55 -0.04 -7.95
CA GLU A 406 -9.45 0.11 -9.41
C GLU A 406 -10.01 -1.13 -10.15
N SER A 407 -10.68 -2.04 -9.43
CA SER A 407 -11.33 -3.25 -9.94
C SER A 407 -10.41 -4.06 -10.88
N ARG A 408 -9.22 -4.42 -10.38
CA ARG A 408 -8.25 -5.31 -11.05
C ARG A 408 -8.22 -6.74 -10.50
N GLY A 409 -8.85 -7.00 -9.35
CA GLY A 409 -8.98 -8.35 -8.81
C GLY A 409 -9.81 -9.32 -9.66
N PRO A 410 -10.04 -10.54 -9.16
CA PRO A 410 -10.52 -11.68 -9.94
C PRO A 410 -11.94 -11.50 -10.46
N SER A 411 -12.19 -11.96 -11.69
CA SER A 411 -13.55 -12.17 -12.22
C SER A 411 -14.25 -13.32 -11.52
N ASP A 412 -13.51 -14.39 -11.21
CA ASP A 412 -14.07 -15.66 -10.75
C ASP A 412 -13.43 -16.11 -9.44
N VAL A 413 -14.28 -16.43 -8.46
CA VAL A 413 -13.90 -16.93 -7.15
C VAL A 413 -14.61 -18.26 -6.87
N ILE A 414 -13.84 -19.31 -6.61
CA ILE A 414 -14.34 -20.64 -6.25
C ILE A 414 -14.09 -20.89 -4.76
N ALA A 415 -15.14 -21.07 -3.96
CA ALA A 415 -15.01 -21.59 -2.61
C ALA A 415 -15.49 -23.03 -2.54
N VAL A 416 -14.75 -23.89 -1.84
CA VAL A 416 -15.22 -25.22 -1.44
C VAL A 416 -15.66 -25.15 0.02
N SER A 417 -16.76 -25.82 0.35
CA SER A 417 -17.43 -25.81 1.65
C SER A 417 -17.86 -27.23 2.06
N ASN A 418 -18.13 -27.50 3.35
CA ASN A 418 -18.67 -28.82 3.76
C ASN A 418 -20.17 -28.92 3.43
N GLY A 419 -20.69 -30.15 3.36
CA GLY A 419 -22.13 -30.44 3.30
C GLY A 419 -23.02 -29.57 4.21
N GLY A 420 -23.95 -28.85 3.60
CA GLY A 420 -24.89 -27.87 4.14
C GLY A 420 -24.33 -26.48 4.48
N ASP A 421 -23.06 -26.17 4.15
CA ASP A 421 -22.44 -24.87 4.46
C ASP A 421 -22.39 -23.91 3.26
N ALA A 422 -22.81 -24.32 2.05
CA ALA A 422 -22.60 -23.52 0.84
C ALA A 422 -23.34 -22.17 0.83
N ASP A 423 -24.59 -22.11 1.30
CA ASP A 423 -25.36 -20.87 1.35
C ASP A 423 -24.73 -19.84 2.30
N LEU A 424 -24.25 -20.28 3.46
CA LEU A 424 -23.57 -19.44 4.44
C LEU A 424 -22.27 -18.84 3.87
N VAL A 425 -21.47 -19.64 3.17
CA VAL A 425 -20.25 -19.19 2.48
C VAL A 425 -20.59 -18.24 1.32
N ARG A 426 -21.61 -18.55 0.51
CA ARG A 426 -22.01 -17.75 -0.65
C ARG A 426 -22.50 -16.38 -0.23
N ASP A 427 -23.36 -16.31 0.79
CA ASP A 427 -23.88 -15.05 1.32
C ASP A 427 -22.74 -14.16 1.87
N GLN A 428 -21.80 -14.74 2.63
CA GLN A 428 -20.66 -14.00 3.17
C GLN A 428 -19.79 -13.40 2.06
N LEU A 429 -19.36 -14.21 1.10
CA LEU A 429 -18.50 -13.78 0.01
C LEU A 429 -19.20 -12.79 -0.92
N SER A 430 -20.49 -13.01 -1.23
CA SER A 430 -21.29 -12.11 -2.08
C SER A 430 -21.53 -10.75 -1.43
N THR A 431 -21.71 -10.71 -0.09
CA THR A 431 -21.87 -9.46 0.67
C THR A 431 -20.59 -8.63 0.63
N LEU A 432 -19.43 -9.26 0.77
CA LEU A 432 -18.14 -8.58 0.89
C LEU A 432 -17.38 -8.42 -0.44
N ARG A 433 -17.89 -8.95 -1.57
CA ARG A 433 -17.16 -9.00 -2.86
C ARG A 433 -16.58 -7.67 -3.34
N ARG A 434 -17.22 -6.55 -3.02
CA ARG A 434 -16.74 -5.20 -3.37
C ARG A 434 -15.48 -4.80 -2.62
N SER A 435 -15.39 -5.15 -1.35
CA SER A 435 -14.24 -4.88 -0.47
C SER A 435 -13.17 -5.98 -0.52
N LEU A 436 -13.49 -7.15 -1.10
CA LEU A 436 -12.56 -8.28 -1.23
C LEU A 436 -11.86 -8.35 -2.58
N PHE A 437 -12.57 -8.09 -3.68
CA PHE A 437 -12.12 -8.47 -5.03
C PHE A 437 -12.11 -7.30 -6.01
N ARG A 438 -13.28 -6.67 -6.22
CA ARG A 438 -13.49 -5.64 -7.25
C ARG A 438 -14.55 -4.66 -6.79
N ALA A 439 -14.23 -3.37 -6.68
CA ALA A 439 -15.15 -2.34 -6.20
C ALA A 439 -16.43 -2.22 -7.06
N ASP A 440 -16.34 -2.50 -8.36
CA ASP A 440 -17.51 -2.58 -9.26
C ASP A 440 -18.54 -3.67 -8.82
N GLY A 441 -18.09 -4.70 -8.11
CA GLY A 441 -18.90 -5.84 -7.65
C GLY A 441 -19.16 -6.89 -8.75
N THR A 442 -18.40 -6.88 -9.84
CA THR A 442 -18.59 -7.79 -10.99
C THR A 442 -18.05 -9.21 -10.78
N THR A 443 -17.32 -9.47 -9.69
CA THR A 443 -16.82 -10.82 -9.37
C THR A 443 -17.96 -11.82 -9.19
N THR A 444 -17.88 -12.91 -9.96
CA THR A 444 -18.68 -14.14 -9.83
C THR A 444 -18.14 -14.96 -8.66
N VAL A 445 -19.03 -15.35 -7.75
CA VAL A 445 -18.70 -16.21 -6.61
C VAL A 445 -19.43 -17.53 -6.76
N PHE A 446 -18.68 -18.60 -7.00
CA PHE A 446 -19.16 -19.97 -7.03
C PHE A 446 -18.80 -20.69 -5.73
N VAL A 447 -19.75 -21.42 -5.15
CA VAL A 447 -19.53 -22.19 -3.92
C VAL A 447 -19.89 -23.65 -4.16
N HIS A 448 -18.88 -24.51 -4.17
CA HIS A 448 -19.03 -25.96 -4.24
C HIS A 448 -19.23 -26.56 -2.85
N GLU A 449 -20.10 -27.56 -2.76
CA GLU A 449 -20.42 -28.25 -1.52
C GLU A 449 -19.92 -29.70 -1.51
N GLU A 450 -18.90 -29.99 -0.69
CA GLU A 450 -18.43 -31.36 -0.45
C GLU A 450 -19.45 -32.12 0.43
N GLN A 451 -20.41 -32.78 -0.22
CA GLN A 451 -21.34 -33.73 0.44
C GLN A 451 -20.61 -34.89 1.14
N GLN A 452 -19.49 -35.30 0.57
CA GLN A 452 -18.51 -36.21 1.18
C GLN A 452 -17.15 -35.52 1.09
N ARG A 453 -16.32 -35.68 2.12
CA ARG A 453 -14.98 -35.08 2.15
C ARG A 453 -14.13 -35.63 1.01
N ARG A 454 -13.60 -34.76 0.15
CA ARG A 454 -12.74 -35.10 -1.01
C ARG A 454 -11.28 -34.74 -0.78
N GLY A 455 -11.01 -33.72 0.03
CA GLY A 455 -9.64 -33.26 0.30
C GLY A 455 -9.09 -32.35 -0.79
N GLN A 456 -7.85 -31.90 -0.63
CA GLN A 456 -7.35 -30.67 -1.24
C GLN A 456 -7.49 -30.63 -2.78
N LEU A 457 -6.95 -31.65 -3.44
CA LEU A 457 -6.93 -31.74 -4.91
C LEU A 457 -8.30 -32.16 -5.45
N LEU A 458 -8.88 -33.24 -4.93
CA LEU A 458 -10.13 -33.78 -5.46
C LEU A 458 -11.30 -32.81 -5.27
N GLY A 459 -11.38 -32.09 -4.15
CA GLY A 459 -12.38 -31.06 -3.91
C GLY A 459 -12.30 -29.89 -4.89
N LEU A 460 -11.08 -29.44 -5.24
CA LEU A 460 -10.86 -28.46 -6.31
C LEU A 460 -11.29 -29.00 -7.68
N LEU A 461 -10.92 -30.24 -8.01
CA LEU A 461 -11.27 -30.85 -9.31
C LEU A 461 -12.79 -31.07 -9.45
N ASP A 462 -13.48 -31.47 -8.38
CA ASP A 462 -14.94 -31.62 -8.37
C ASP A 462 -15.65 -30.26 -8.37
N ALA A 463 -15.11 -29.23 -7.73
CA ALA A 463 -15.62 -27.86 -7.82
C ALA A 463 -15.51 -27.32 -9.25
N LEU A 464 -14.37 -27.51 -9.93
CA LEU A 464 -14.19 -27.12 -11.33
C LEU A 464 -15.11 -27.90 -12.28
N ARG A 465 -15.32 -29.20 -12.00
CA ARG A 465 -16.26 -30.06 -12.76
C ARG A 465 -17.71 -29.58 -12.59
N ALA A 466 -18.12 -29.23 -11.37
CA ALA A 466 -19.44 -28.70 -11.06
C ALA A 466 -19.65 -27.32 -11.71
N HIS A 467 -18.71 -26.38 -11.52
CA HIS A 467 -18.73 -25.07 -12.18
C HIS A 467 -18.88 -25.22 -13.70
N ARG A 468 -18.13 -26.14 -14.32
CA ARG A 468 -18.21 -26.39 -15.76
C ARG A 468 -19.56 -26.89 -16.22
N ALA A 469 -20.28 -27.64 -15.39
CA ALA A 469 -21.62 -28.13 -15.70
C ALA A 469 -22.70 -27.05 -15.52
N GLU A 470 -22.54 -26.13 -14.56
CA GLU A 470 -23.55 -25.13 -14.19
C GLU A 470 -23.37 -23.77 -14.90
N HIS A 471 -22.13 -23.32 -15.07
CA HIS A 471 -21.78 -21.98 -15.56
C HIS A 471 -20.83 -21.98 -16.76
N GLY A 472 -20.30 -23.16 -17.15
CA GLY A 472 -19.30 -23.29 -18.21
C GLY A 472 -17.86 -23.15 -17.70
N ARG A 473 -16.90 -23.04 -18.62
CA ARG A 473 -15.48 -22.92 -18.26
C ARG A 473 -15.23 -21.56 -17.60
N LEU A 474 -14.30 -21.53 -16.65
CA LEU A 474 -13.68 -20.28 -16.19
C LEU A 474 -13.07 -19.52 -17.36
N ASP A 475 -12.83 -18.23 -17.18
CA ASP A 475 -12.07 -17.44 -18.14
C ASP A 475 -10.62 -17.99 -18.25
N HIS A 476 -10.27 -18.49 -19.43
CA HIS A 476 -8.95 -19.04 -19.72
C HIS A 476 -7.88 -17.94 -19.88
N GLU A 477 -8.30 -16.70 -20.16
CA GLU A 477 -7.42 -15.54 -20.29
C GLU A 477 -7.15 -14.82 -18.96
N ARG A 478 -7.62 -15.39 -17.84
CA ARG A 478 -7.45 -14.84 -16.49
C ARG A 478 -6.98 -15.86 -15.46
N VAL A 479 -6.70 -15.37 -14.26
CA VAL A 479 -6.40 -16.17 -13.06
C VAL A 479 -7.58 -16.08 -12.10
N ALA A 480 -8.28 -17.18 -11.88
CA ALA A 480 -9.32 -17.26 -10.86
C ALA A 480 -8.72 -17.46 -9.46
N VAL A 481 -9.41 -16.98 -8.41
CA VAL A 481 -9.04 -17.29 -7.01
C VAL A 481 -9.84 -18.49 -6.55
N GLY A 482 -9.21 -19.40 -5.80
CA GLY A 482 -9.92 -20.47 -5.13
C GLY A 482 -9.58 -20.60 -3.64
N VAL A 483 -10.54 -20.99 -2.80
CA VAL A 483 -10.34 -21.23 -1.37
C VAL A 483 -10.90 -22.56 -0.89
N MET A 484 -10.13 -23.26 -0.06
CA MET A 484 -10.54 -24.48 0.63
C MET A 484 -10.92 -24.18 2.08
N LEU A 485 -12.17 -24.48 2.45
CA LEU A 485 -12.72 -24.30 3.81
C LEU A 485 -13.06 -25.59 4.59
N PRO A 486 -13.29 -26.78 3.98
CA PRO A 486 -13.62 -28.00 4.69
C PRO A 486 -12.60 -28.46 5.72
N GLY A 487 -13.09 -29.03 6.81
CA GLY A 487 -12.28 -29.62 7.85
C GLY A 487 -13.07 -29.92 9.12
N GLN A 488 -12.51 -30.75 10.00
CA GLN A 488 -13.11 -31.05 11.31
C GLN A 488 -12.95 -29.90 12.32
N GLY A 489 -12.08 -28.92 12.06
CA GLY A 489 -11.81 -27.82 13.00
C GLY A 489 -11.06 -28.20 14.28
N ALA A 490 -10.68 -29.46 14.46
CA ALA A 490 -10.19 -30.01 15.73
C ALA A 490 -9.04 -29.21 16.39
N ARG A 491 -8.07 -28.73 15.60
CA ARG A 491 -6.88 -27.97 16.08
C ARG A 491 -7.18 -26.55 16.61
N LEU A 492 -8.40 -26.07 16.45
CA LEU A 492 -8.86 -24.77 16.97
C LEU A 492 -10.12 -24.94 17.85
N SER A 493 -10.34 -26.13 18.40
CA SER A 493 -11.35 -26.34 19.45
C SER A 493 -10.93 -25.59 20.73
N PRO A 494 -11.84 -25.07 21.56
CA PRO A 494 -13.30 -25.08 21.42
C PRO A 494 -13.85 -24.02 20.45
N LEU A 495 -13.01 -23.12 19.90
CA LEU A 495 -13.47 -21.99 19.09
C LEU A 495 -14.25 -22.47 17.85
N THR A 496 -13.84 -23.58 17.26
CA THR A 496 -14.50 -24.16 16.08
C THR A 496 -15.91 -24.67 16.34
N GLN A 497 -16.27 -25.09 17.56
CA GLN A 497 -17.66 -25.42 17.90
C GLN A 497 -18.57 -24.18 17.84
N ARG A 498 -18.03 -22.99 18.14
CA ARG A 498 -18.70 -21.70 17.95
C ARG A 498 -18.69 -21.20 16.50
N LEU A 499 -17.88 -21.82 15.63
CA LEU A 499 -17.72 -21.52 14.20
C LEU A 499 -18.20 -22.68 13.30
N TRP A 500 -19.09 -23.53 13.81
CA TRP A 500 -19.72 -24.63 13.07
C TRP A 500 -18.74 -25.65 12.47
N GLY A 501 -17.53 -25.77 13.03
CA GLY A 501 -16.42 -26.61 12.55
C GLY A 501 -15.48 -25.93 11.54
N ILE A 502 -15.84 -24.75 11.02
CA ILE A 502 -15.11 -24.05 9.95
C ILE A 502 -14.02 -23.18 10.59
N LYS A 503 -12.81 -23.73 10.72
CA LYS A 503 -11.64 -23.01 11.29
C LYS A 503 -11.37 -21.64 10.63
N PRO A 504 -11.42 -21.47 9.30
CA PRO A 504 -11.32 -20.16 8.64
C PRO A 504 -12.32 -19.09 9.08
N PHE A 505 -13.39 -19.42 9.82
CA PHE A 505 -14.40 -18.45 10.22
C PHE A 505 -14.08 -17.65 11.49
N LEU A 506 -12.89 -17.85 12.10
CA LEU A 506 -12.40 -16.99 13.17
C LEU A 506 -12.26 -15.54 12.65
N PRO A 507 -12.96 -14.54 13.23
CA PRO A 507 -12.78 -13.12 12.91
C PRO A 507 -11.35 -12.67 13.21
N LEU A 508 -10.82 -11.74 12.43
CA LEU A 508 -9.47 -11.20 12.56
C LEU A 508 -9.50 -9.66 12.56
N LEU A 509 -8.40 -9.06 13.03
CA LEU A 509 -8.14 -7.63 12.87
C LEU A 509 -7.66 -7.34 11.43
N VAL A 510 -8.57 -7.52 10.46
CA VAL A 510 -8.37 -7.18 9.05
C VAL A 510 -9.65 -6.56 8.51
N ARG A 511 -9.56 -5.39 7.88
CA ARG A 511 -10.66 -4.73 7.17
C ARG A 511 -10.09 -3.93 5.97
N HIS A 512 -10.89 -3.78 4.92
CA HIS A 512 -10.47 -3.07 3.70
C HIS A 512 -10.30 -1.56 3.95
N GLU A 513 -11.29 -0.97 4.63
CA GLU A 513 -11.41 0.45 4.97
C GLU A 513 -11.77 0.63 6.45
N ARG A 514 -11.60 1.86 6.99
CA ARG A 514 -11.77 2.18 8.43
C ARG A 514 -13.13 1.81 8.99
N ASP A 515 -14.21 2.20 8.30
CA ASP A 515 -15.58 1.97 8.76
C ASP A 515 -16.17 0.63 8.23
N GLY A 516 -15.30 -0.20 7.61
CA GLY A 516 -15.64 -1.50 7.05
C GLY A 516 -15.82 -2.61 8.09
N SER A 517 -16.46 -3.70 7.67
CA SER A 517 -16.64 -4.89 8.50
C SER A 517 -15.32 -5.67 8.70
N TRP A 518 -15.09 -6.18 9.91
CA TRP A 518 -14.00 -7.11 10.19
C TRP A 518 -14.14 -8.41 9.39
N PHE A 519 -13.05 -8.82 8.75
CA PHE A 519 -12.95 -10.07 8.00
C PHE A 519 -12.68 -11.25 8.94
N ASN A 520 -13.16 -12.45 8.57
CA ASN A 520 -12.65 -13.70 9.14
C ASN A 520 -11.48 -14.24 8.34
N GLY A 521 -10.77 -15.24 8.86
CA GLY A 521 -9.64 -15.91 8.21
C GLY A 521 -9.87 -16.22 6.72
N ALA A 522 -11.03 -16.76 6.36
CA ALA A 522 -11.36 -17.08 4.96
C ALA A 522 -11.34 -15.82 4.09
N THR A 523 -12.09 -14.80 4.49
CA THR A 523 -12.18 -13.53 3.77
C THR A 523 -10.89 -12.73 3.79
N ALA A 524 -10.14 -12.74 4.89
CA ALA A 524 -8.84 -12.09 5.00
C ALA A 524 -7.79 -12.79 4.11
N SER A 525 -7.81 -14.13 4.05
CA SER A 525 -6.94 -14.91 3.15
C SER A 525 -7.26 -14.59 1.69
N LEU A 526 -8.54 -14.56 1.32
CA LEU A 526 -9.00 -14.17 -0.02
C LEU A 526 -8.64 -12.71 -0.37
N TYR A 527 -8.78 -11.79 0.57
CA TYR A 527 -8.41 -10.39 0.41
C TYR A 527 -6.91 -10.27 0.11
N THR A 528 -6.03 -10.79 0.96
CA THR A 528 -4.58 -10.67 0.70
C THR A 528 -4.13 -11.43 -0.54
N TRP A 529 -4.82 -12.52 -0.90
CA TRP A 529 -4.54 -13.27 -2.14
C TRP A 529 -5.04 -12.58 -3.42
N THR A 530 -5.88 -11.55 -3.33
CA THR A 530 -6.34 -10.78 -4.50
C THR A 530 -5.18 -10.01 -5.15
N LEU A 531 -4.22 -9.51 -4.37
CA LEU A 531 -2.99 -8.93 -4.93
C LEU A 531 -2.14 -9.99 -5.64
N VAL A 532 -1.99 -11.17 -5.01
CA VAL A 532 -1.23 -12.29 -5.58
C VAL A 532 -1.84 -12.76 -6.90
N GLN A 533 -3.17 -12.85 -6.99
CA GLN A 533 -3.88 -13.15 -8.23
C GLN A 533 -3.58 -12.12 -9.32
N SER A 534 -3.72 -10.83 -9.01
CA SER A 534 -3.53 -9.76 -10.00
C SER A 534 -2.08 -9.69 -10.52
N GLU A 535 -1.09 -9.90 -9.65
CA GLU A 535 0.32 -9.96 -10.04
C GLU A 535 0.66 -11.23 -10.85
N LEU A 536 0.09 -12.40 -10.52
CA LEU A 536 0.22 -13.61 -11.35
C LEU A 536 -0.33 -13.39 -12.77
N GLU A 537 -1.52 -12.79 -12.88
CA GLU A 537 -2.18 -12.48 -14.15
C GLU A 537 -1.36 -11.50 -14.99
N ARG A 538 -0.80 -10.46 -14.35
CA ARG A 538 0.11 -9.46 -14.96
C ARG A 538 1.42 -10.08 -15.44
N CYS A 539 1.99 -11.02 -14.69
CA CYS A 539 3.17 -11.78 -15.09
C CYS A 539 2.88 -12.86 -16.17
N GLY A 540 1.64 -12.94 -16.69
CA GLY A 540 1.28 -13.84 -17.79
C GLY A 540 0.84 -15.25 -17.38
N PHE A 541 0.68 -15.54 -16.09
CA PHE A 541 0.13 -16.83 -15.64
C PHE A 541 -1.38 -16.92 -15.95
N ARG A 542 -1.89 -18.14 -16.21
CA ARG A 542 -3.30 -18.42 -16.51
C ARG A 542 -3.74 -19.71 -15.82
N GLY A 543 -4.77 -19.66 -14.98
CA GLY A 543 -5.15 -20.80 -14.14
C GLY A 543 -5.98 -20.44 -12.92
N VAL A 544 -5.80 -21.19 -11.84
CA VAL A 544 -6.40 -20.93 -10.52
C VAL A 544 -5.30 -20.75 -9.49
N CYS A 545 -5.29 -19.62 -8.77
CA CYS A 545 -4.49 -19.48 -7.55
C CYS A 545 -5.31 -19.98 -6.35
N TRP A 546 -4.91 -21.13 -5.81
CA TRP A 546 -5.61 -21.79 -4.71
C TRP A 546 -5.18 -21.20 -3.36
N LYS A 547 -6.02 -21.32 -2.32
CA LYS A 547 -5.71 -20.81 -0.97
C LYS A 547 -6.33 -21.60 0.20
N TRP A 548 -5.52 -21.82 1.24
CA TRP A 548 -5.97 -22.20 2.59
C TRP A 548 -6.57 -20.98 3.29
N GLY A 549 -7.83 -21.10 3.70
CA GLY A 549 -8.59 -20.00 4.33
C GLY A 549 -8.15 -19.64 5.75
N ASP A 550 -7.13 -20.26 6.31
CA ASP A 550 -6.66 -20.07 7.69
C ASP A 550 -5.25 -19.46 7.80
N GLU A 551 -4.72 -18.90 6.71
CA GLU A 551 -3.41 -18.24 6.73
C GLU A 551 -3.40 -16.94 5.88
N PRO A 552 -3.94 -15.79 6.32
CA PRO A 552 -3.77 -14.53 5.60
C PRO A 552 -2.30 -14.14 5.45
N GLN A 553 -1.91 -13.79 4.23
CA GLN A 553 -0.52 -13.65 3.82
C GLN A 553 -0.37 -12.53 2.80
N LEU A 554 0.53 -11.57 3.07
CA LEU A 554 0.91 -10.55 2.12
C LEU A 554 2.43 -10.32 2.19
N PRO A 555 3.18 -10.39 1.08
CA PRO A 555 4.58 -9.97 1.08
C PRO A 555 4.65 -8.51 1.53
N ALA A 556 5.64 -8.07 2.32
CA ALA A 556 5.83 -6.63 2.54
C ALA A 556 6.67 -5.97 1.44
N ASN A 557 7.53 -6.75 0.75
CA ASN A 557 8.30 -6.21 -0.38
C ASN A 557 7.49 -6.24 -1.67
N ALA A 558 7.48 -5.13 -2.40
CA ALA A 558 6.88 -5.03 -3.73
C ALA A 558 7.67 -5.80 -4.81
N ASP A 559 8.95 -6.11 -4.58
CA ASP A 559 9.80 -6.69 -5.61
C ASP A 559 9.47 -8.16 -5.97
N ALA A 560 8.63 -8.84 -5.17
CA ALA A 560 8.30 -10.28 -5.32
C ALA A 560 7.79 -10.70 -6.71
N PHE A 561 7.25 -9.75 -7.49
CA PHE A 561 6.72 -9.97 -8.85
C PHE A 561 7.39 -9.08 -9.92
N VAL A 562 8.46 -8.36 -9.60
CA VAL A 562 9.14 -7.47 -10.56
C VAL A 562 9.97 -8.30 -11.54
N GLY A 563 9.77 -8.06 -12.84
CA GLY A 563 10.52 -8.74 -13.91
C GLY A 563 10.19 -10.23 -14.10
N LEU A 564 9.23 -10.79 -13.36
CA LEU A 564 8.81 -12.18 -13.55
C LEU A 564 7.95 -12.36 -14.81
N ASN A 565 8.29 -13.36 -15.62
CA ASN A 565 7.45 -13.91 -16.68
C ASN A 565 7.06 -15.35 -16.30
N LEU A 566 5.75 -15.60 -16.24
CA LEU A 566 5.12 -16.85 -15.81
C LEU A 566 4.27 -17.49 -16.93
N SER A 567 4.36 -17.00 -18.16
CA SER A 567 3.59 -17.51 -19.32
C SER A 567 3.91 -18.97 -19.68
N ASP A 568 5.16 -19.41 -19.43
CA ASP A 568 5.64 -20.79 -19.61
C ASP A 568 5.35 -21.72 -18.41
N THR A 569 4.67 -21.22 -17.37
CA THR A 569 4.63 -21.88 -16.06
C THR A 569 3.38 -22.74 -15.88
N ASP A 570 3.56 -23.99 -15.48
CA ASP A 570 2.48 -24.97 -15.28
C ASP A 570 1.91 -24.95 -13.87
N ALA A 571 2.75 -24.66 -12.87
CA ALA A 571 2.36 -24.44 -11.49
C ALA A 571 3.30 -23.45 -10.78
N VAL A 572 2.77 -22.73 -9.80
CA VAL A 572 3.52 -21.82 -8.93
C VAL A 572 3.45 -22.32 -7.48
N ARG A 573 4.59 -22.29 -6.80
CA ARG A 573 4.72 -22.45 -5.35
C ARG A 573 5.19 -21.12 -4.75
N PHE A 574 4.73 -20.83 -3.55
CA PHE A 574 5.10 -19.60 -2.86
C PHE A 574 6.06 -19.93 -1.72
N GLY A 575 7.17 -19.22 -1.68
CA GLY A 575 8.20 -19.37 -0.66
C GLY A 575 8.42 -18.06 0.08
N ALA A 576 8.81 -18.14 1.35
CA ALA A 576 9.41 -17.03 2.06
C ALA A 576 10.85 -17.40 2.40
N ARG A 577 11.82 -16.61 1.93
CA ARG A 577 13.22 -16.83 2.29
C ARG A 577 13.42 -16.53 3.78
N CYS A 578 13.84 -17.54 4.56
CA CYS A 578 14.05 -17.41 5.99
C CYS A 578 15.23 -18.24 6.50
N LEU A 579 15.65 -18.00 7.73
CA LEU A 579 16.63 -18.84 8.42
C LEU A 579 16.05 -20.23 8.69
N VAL A 580 16.76 -21.29 8.28
CA VAL A 580 16.40 -22.67 8.60
C VAL A 580 16.61 -22.95 10.10
N THR A 581 15.53 -22.86 10.88
CA THR A 581 15.49 -23.25 12.30
C THR A 581 15.00 -24.69 12.48
N GLU A 582 15.27 -25.30 13.64
CA GLU A 582 14.77 -26.65 13.96
C GLU A 582 13.24 -26.72 14.05
N ASP A 583 12.60 -25.64 14.51
CA ASP A 583 11.13 -25.52 14.57
C ASP A 583 10.52 -25.51 13.16
N LEU A 584 11.00 -24.59 12.30
CA LEU A 584 10.49 -24.49 10.93
C LEU A 584 10.81 -25.73 10.10
N SER A 585 11.99 -26.35 10.27
CA SER A 585 12.33 -27.57 9.54
C SER A 585 11.42 -28.74 9.87
N ARG A 586 11.02 -28.88 11.15
CA ARG A 586 10.15 -29.97 11.62
C ARG A 586 8.66 -29.72 11.37
N ASN A 587 8.23 -28.47 11.29
CA ASN A 587 6.80 -28.13 11.24
C ASN A 587 6.30 -27.68 9.87
N LYS A 588 7.13 -27.05 9.04
CA LYS A 588 6.76 -26.54 7.70
C LYS A 588 7.57 -27.24 6.60
N GLU A 589 7.05 -27.19 5.39
CA GLU A 589 7.68 -27.74 4.17
C GLU A 589 8.67 -26.73 3.57
N TRP A 590 9.51 -27.19 2.65
CA TRP A 590 10.55 -26.34 2.06
C TRP A 590 10.65 -26.50 0.55
N LEU A 591 11.03 -25.41 -0.12
CA LEU A 591 11.21 -25.34 -1.55
C LEU A 591 12.70 -25.14 -1.86
N HIS A 592 13.28 -26.06 -2.63
CA HIS A 592 14.61 -25.88 -3.20
C HIS A 592 14.43 -25.26 -4.60
N ALA A 593 14.68 -23.96 -4.73
CA ALA A 593 14.59 -23.25 -6.00
C ALA A 593 15.97 -23.02 -6.62
N ASP A 594 16.06 -23.13 -7.94
CA ASP A 594 17.20 -22.62 -8.70
C ASP A 594 17.27 -21.09 -8.56
N PRO A 595 18.40 -20.52 -8.09
CA PRO A 595 18.49 -19.11 -7.72
C PRO A 595 18.56 -18.15 -8.92
N HIS A 596 18.70 -18.65 -10.15
CA HIS A 596 18.80 -17.83 -11.36
C HIS A 596 17.49 -17.82 -12.17
N THR A 597 16.81 -18.95 -12.23
CA THR A 597 15.58 -19.17 -13.02
C THR A 597 14.31 -19.16 -12.18
N GLY A 598 14.43 -19.29 -10.85
CA GLY A 598 13.29 -19.44 -9.94
C GLY A 598 12.53 -20.76 -10.11
N ARG A 599 13.06 -21.73 -10.86
CA ARG A 599 12.41 -23.04 -11.05
C ARG A 599 12.60 -23.91 -9.80
N LEU A 600 11.55 -24.62 -9.41
CA LEU A 600 11.60 -25.58 -8.31
C LEU A 600 12.41 -26.81 -8.74
N ILE A 601 13.50 -27.08 -8.02
CA ILE A 601 14.34 -28.27 -8.18
C ILE A 601 13.67 -29.46 -7.46
N GLU A 602 13.35 -29.27 -6.18
CA GLU A 602 12.66 -30.26 -5.35
C GLU A 602 11.78 -29.56 -4.30
N GLN A 603 10.64 -30.17 -3.98
CA GLN A 603 9.91 -29.86 -2.76
C GLN A 603 10.29 -30.89 -1.68
N VAL A 604 10.65 -30.42 -0.50
CA VAL A 604 11.13 -31.28 0.59
C VAL A 604 10.17 -31.20 1.78
N ARG A 605 9.58 -32.35 2.13
CA ARG A 605 8.75 -32.52 3.33
C ARG A 605 9.53 -32.18 4.61
N ARG A 606 8.81 -31.65 5.60
CA ARG A 606 9.28 -31.34 6.96
C ARG A 606 10.10 -32.49 7.57
N ARG A 607 11.27 -32.19 8.13
CA ARG A 607 12.24 -33.15 8.68
C ARG A 607 13.24 -32.48 9.64
N PRO A 608 14.01 -33.24 10.45
CA PRO A 608 15.10 -32.67 11.26
C PRO A 608 16.03 -31.78 10.44
N ARG A 609 16.49 -30.66 11.00
CA ARG A 609 17.24 -29.62 10.27
C ARG A 609 18.47 -30.18 9.54
N GLU A 610 19.20 -31.08 10.20
CA GLU A 610 20.37 -31.74 9.63
C GLU A 610 20.03 -32.55 8.36
N GLN A 611 18.89 -33.27 8.36
CA GLN A 611 18.45 -34.05 7.20
C GLN A 611 18.00 -33.14 6.05
N LEU A 612 17.38 -31.99 6.37
CA LEU A 612 17.03 -30.97 5.40
C LEU A 612 18.28 -30.32 4.79
N MET A 613 19.30 -30.03 5.60
CA MET A 613 20.59 -29.50 5.14
C MET A 613 21.30 -30.47 4.17
N ARG A 614 21.33 -31.78 4.50
CA ARG A 614 21.87 -32.80 3.60
C ARG A 614 21.12 -32.90 2.27
N LYS A 615 19.78 -32.75 2.28
CA LYS A 615 18.95 -32.70 1.06
C LYS A 615 19.33 -31.53 0.15
N PHE A 616 19.49 -30.33 0.70
CA PHE A 616 19.90 -29.14 -0.06
C PHE A 616 21.40 -29.12 -0.46
N GLY A 617 22.11 -30.25 -0.42
CA GLY A 617 23.51 -30.35 -0.83
C GLY A 617 24.49 -29.58 0.05
N ALA A 618 24.08 -29.15 1.25
CA ALA A 618 24.95 -28.49 2.21
C ALA A 618 25.75 -29.55 3.01
N GLU A 619 26.77 -30.13 2.38
CA GLU A 619 27.72 -31.02 3.05
C GLU A 619 28.50 -30.31 4.18
N GLU A 620 29.05 -31.11 5.10
CA GLU A 620 29.65 -30.69 6.39
C GLU A 620 30.91 -29.79 6.28
N ALA A 621 31.29 -29.37 5.07
CA ALA A 621 32.51 -28.64 4.77
C ALA A 621 32.38 -27.11 4.91
N ARG A 622 32.09 -26.61 6.13
CA ARG A 622 32.54 -25.28 6.62
C ARG A 622 32.21 -25.06 8.11
N PRO A 623 33.21 -24.94 9.00
CA PRO A 623 33.02 -24.25 10.28
C PRO A 623 32.96 -22.73 10.03
N SER A 624 31.84 -22.26 9.50
CA SER A 624 31.53 -20.83 9.39
C SER A 624 30.20 -20.55 10.09
N HIS A 625 30.18 -19.55 10.96
CA HIS A 625 29.00 -19.12 11.74
C HIS A 625 27.87 -18.48 10.89
N THR A 626 27.81 -18.76 9.59
CA THR A 626 26.88 -18.13 8.64
C THR A 626 25.53 -18.86 8.64
N PRO A 627 24.42 -18.22 9.05
CA PRO A 627 23.12 -18.85 9.10
C PRO A 627 22.56 -19.15 7.68
N LEU A 628 22.31 -20.43 7.38
CA LEU A 628 21.72 -20.87 6.11
C LEU A 628 20.28 -20.38 5.96
N ARG A 629 19.95 -19.82 4.79
CA ARG A 629 18.61 -19.33 4.44
C ARG A 629 18.06 -20.11 3.24
N ALA A 630 16.83 -20.58 3.35
CA ALA A 630 16.10 -21.28 2.29
C ALA A 630 14.63 -20.82 2.26
N HIS A 631 13.90 -21.21 1.23
CA HIS A 631 12.47 -20.90 1.11
C HIS A 631 11.65 -21.87 1.94
N VAL A 632 11.09 -21.38 3.06
CA VAL A 632 10.00 -22.10 3.72
C VAL A 632 8.77 -21.99 2.83
N HIS A 633 8.08 -23.10 2.64
CA HIS A 633 6.87 -23.16 1.85
C HIS A 633 5.72 -22.51 2.62
N ILE A 634 5.01 -21.57 1.99
CA ILE A 634 3.96 -20.76 2.64
C ILE A 634 2.52 -21.11 2.21
N GLY A 635 2.28 -22.22 1.49
CA GLY A 635 0.94 -22.83 1.46
C GLY A 635 0.40 -23.26 0.09
N SER A 636 -0.70 -22.65 -0.35
CA SER A 636 -1.43 -23.18 -1.51
C SER A 636 -0.77 -22.83 -2.84
N PRO A 637 -0.81 -23.73 -3.85
CA PRO A 637 -0.21 -23.46 -5.16
C PRO A 637 -1.10 -22.54 -6.03
N ALA A 638 -0.52 -21.99 -7.09
CA ALA A 638 -1.30 -21.68 -8.29
C ALA A 638 -1.09 -22.79 -9.33
N LEU A 639 -2.15 -23.22 -10.00
CA LEU A 639 -2.15 -24.32 -10.96
C LEU A 639 -2.70 -23.82 -12.29
N SER A 640 -1.97 -24.06 -13.38
CA SER A 640 -2.42 -23.63 -14.71
C SER A 640 -3.70 -24.38 -15.13
N HIS A 641 -4.49 -23.78 -16.02
CA HIS A 641 -5.70 -24.44 -16.55
C HIS A 641 -5.37 -25.82 -17.16
N LEU A 642 -4.24 -25.93 -17.87
CA LEU A 642 -3.75 -27.21 -18.42
C LEU A 642 -3.41 -28.24 -17.32
N PHE A 643 -2.72 -27.82 -16.25
CA PHE A 643 -2.40 -28.70 -15.13
C PHE A 643 -3.67 -29.25 -14.48
N LEU A 644 -4.68 -28.40 -14.28
CA LEU A 644 -5.97 -28.78 -13.69
C LEU A 644 -6.76 -29.75 -14.58
N GLU A 645 -6.74 -29.55 -15.89
CA GLU A 645 -7.39 -30.46 -16.85
C GLU A 645 -6.75 -31.85 -16.87
N GLU A 646 -5.41 -31.93 -16.84
CA GLU A 646 -4.71 -33.21 -16.76
C GLU A 646 -4.84 -33.86 -15.38
N ALA A 647 -4.84 -33.08 -14.29
CA ALA A 647 -5.11 -33.59 -12.95
C ALA A 647 -6.55 -34.16 -12.84
N ALA A 648 -7.54 -33.50 -13.45
CA ALA A 648 -8.91 -34.01 -13.55
C ALA A 648 -9.00 -35.34 -14.30
N ARG A 649 -8.18 -35.53 -15.36
CA ARG A 649 -8.11 -36.78 -16.12
C ARG A 649 -7.40 -37.91 -15.35
N VAL A 650 -6.39 -37.57 -14.54
CA VAL A 650 -5.49 -38.54 -13.88
C VAL A 650 -5.92 -38.93 -12.46
N PHE A 651 -6.66 -38.06 -11.75
CA PHE A 651 -7.11 -38.31 -10.38
C PHE A 651 -8.64 -38.25 -10.22
N GLY A 652 -9.38 -37.77 -11.22
CA GLY A 652 -10.82 -37.52 -11.13
C GLY A 652 -11.73 -38.76 -11.14
N ASP A 653 -11.15 -39.95 -11.26
CA ASP A 653 -11.76 -41.28 -11.06
C ASP A 653 -11.73 -41.75 -9.60
N LEU A 654 -10.88 -41.17 -8.76
CA LEU A 654 -10.70 -41.60 -7.37
C LEU A 654 -11.92 -41.27 -6.50
N GLY A 655 -12.43 -42.27 -5.78
CA GLY A 655 -13.45 -42.13 -4.75
C GLY A 655 -12.87 -41.74 -3.39
N GLY A 656 -13.72 -41.23 -2.49
CA GLY A 656 -13.33 -40.88 -1.11
C GLY A 656 -12.47 -39.61 -1.00
N ALA A 657 -11.69 -39.52 0.09
CA ALA A 657 -10.84 -38.37 0.40
C ALA A 657 -9.38 -38.65 0.05
N LEU A 658 -8.70 -37.69 -0.57
CA LEU A 658 -7.27 -37.74 -0.87
C LEU A 658 -6.53 -36.56 -0.24
N ASP A 659 -5.55 -36.86 0.60
CA ASP A 659 -4.64 -35.86 1.17
C ASP A 659 -3.32 -35.89 0.40
N VAL A 660 -3.09 -34.86 -0.41
CA VAL A 660 -1.87 -34.72 -1.24
C VAL A 660 -0.94 -33.62 -0.74
N ASP A 661 -1.19 -33.07 0.46
CA ASP A 661 -0.42 -31.94 0.98
C ASP A 661 1.06 -32.32 1.15
N GLY A 662 1.94 -31.49 0.61
CA GLY A 662 3.34 -31.84 0.42
C GLY A 662 3.61 -32.87 -0.70
N TYR A 663 2.85 -33.96 -0.70
CA TYR A 663 3.13 -35.17 -1.47
C TYR A 663 3.03 -35.03 -2.99
N LEU A 664 2.08 -34.25 -3.51
CA LEU A 664 1.92 -34.08 -4.96
C LEU A 664 3.16 -33.45 -5.60
N PHE A 665 3.65 -32.36 -5.04
CA PHE A 665 4.80 -31.65 -5.60
C PHE A 665 6.13 -32.36 -5.30
N GLU A 666 6.23 -33.12 -4.21
CA GLU A 666 7.36 -34.00 -3.98
C GLU A 666 7.42 -35.13 -5.03
N ALA A 667 6.29 -35.81 -5.31
CA ALA A 667 6.20 -36.82 -6.37
C ALA A 667 6.35 -36.24 -7.80
N LEU A 668 5.98 -34.97 -8.03
CA LEU A 668 6.17 -34.28 -9.31
C LEU A 668 7.59 -33.74 -9.54
N THR A 669 8.41 -33.63 -8.50
CA THR A 669 9.82 -33.19 -8.62
C THR A 669 10.80 -34.36 -8.57
N GLN A 670 10.54 -35.38 -7.75
CA GLN A 670 11.44 -36.51 -7.55
C GLN A 670 11.43 -37.54 -8.69
N ASP A 671 12.49 -38.37 -8.74
CA ASP A 671 12.54 -39.60 -9.51
C ASP A 671 11.99 -40.81 -8.72
N GLU A 672 11.83 -41.95 -9.37
CA GLU A 672 11.19 -43.13 -8.77
C GLU A 672 12.01 -43.70 -7.60
N ARG A 673 13.34 -43.63 -7.70
CA ARG A 673 14.24 -44.12 -6.66
C ARG A 673 14.14 -43.27 -5.39
N SER A 674 14.11 -41.94 -5.56
CA SER A 674 13.98 -40.97 -4.48
C SER A 674 12.61 -41.08 -3.81
N TRP A 675 11.54 -41.14 -4.61
CA TRP A 675 10.19 -41.34 -4.09
C TRP A 675 10.06 -42.63 -3.28
N ARG A 676 10.59 -43.76 -3.77
CA ARG A 676 10.59 -45.04 -3.04
C ARG A 676 11.37 -44.97 -1.72
N ALA A 677 12.43 -44.16 -1.65
CA ALA A 677 13.21 -43.97 -0.42
C ALA A 677 12.45 -43.10 0.61
N GLU A 678 11.81 -42.01 0.18
CA GLU A 678 10.95 -41.21 1.06
C GLU A 678 9.72 -42.01 1.51
N ALA A 679 9.10 -42.80 0.62
CA ALA A 679 7.96 -43.67 0.94
C ALA A 679 8.27 -44.75 1.99
N ALA A 680 9.52 -45.22 2.05
CA ALA A 680 9.98 -46.14 3.09
C ALA A 680 10.26 -45.46 4.45
N ALA A 681 10.33 -44.12 4.49
CA ALA A 681 10.72 -43.34 5.66
C ALA A 681 9.61 -42.46 6.24
N ASP A 682 8.64 -42.01 5.43
CA ASP A 682 7.53 -41.13 5.85
C ASP A 682 6.22 -41.93 6.06
N PRO A 683 5.72 -42.08 7.30
CA PRO A 683 4.50 -42.83 7.60
C PRO A 683 3.24 -42.30 6.91
N GLY A 684 3.23 -41.03 6.51
CA GLY A 684 2.10 -40.45 5.78
C GLY A 684 2.14 -40.76 4.28
N ILE A 685 3.33 -40.93 3.68
CA ILE A 685 3.44 -41.51 2.33
C ILE A 685 2.99 -42.97 2.34
N VAL A 686 3.36 -43.76 3.37
CA VAL A 686 2.85 -45.13 3.54
C VAL A 686 1.32 -45.14 3.55
N LYS A 687 0.69 -44.30 4.38
CA LYS A 687 -0.78 -44.19 4.46
C LYS A 687 -1.45 -43.70 3.16
N LEU A 688 -0.78 -42.81 2.42
CA LEU A 688 -1.22 -42.38 1.10
C LEU A 688 -1.21 -43.57 0.11
N LEU A 689 -0.15 -44.37 0.10
CA LEU A 689 -0.01 -45.54 -0.77
C LEU A 689 -0.90 -46.73 -0.36
N GLU A 690 -1.27 -46.85 0.91
CA GLU A 690 -2.34 -47.78 1.36
C GLU A 690 -3.70 -47.42 0.72
N SER A 691 -3.95 -46.13 0.49
CA SER A 691 -5.20 -45.62 -0.06
C SER A 691 -5.20 -45.53 -1.59
N VAL A 692 -4.05 -45.18 -2.18
CA VAL A 692 -3.83 -45.03 -3.63
C VAL A 692 -2.47 -45.64 -3.99
N PRO A 693 -2.37 -46.97 -4.19
CA PRO A 693 -1.10 -47.66 -4.43
C PRO A 693 -0.35 -47.20 -5.70
N ASP A 694 -1.08 -46.67 -6.68
CA ASP A 694 -0.58 -46.16 -7.96
C ASP A 694 -0.31 -44.64 -7.96
N PHE A 695 -0.33 -43.97 -6.80
CA PHE A 695 -0.20 -42.51 -6.68
C PHE A 695 1.01 -41.92 -7.43
N TYR A 696 2.16 -42.57 -7.35
CA TYR A 696 3.37 -42.10 -8.03
C TYR A 696 3.29 -42.26 -9.56
N GLU A 697 2.71 -43.35 -10.06
CA GLU A 697 2.48 -43.54 -11.50
C GLU A 697 1.43 -42.58 -12.05
N ARG A 698 0.43 -42.21 -11.23
CA ARG A 698 -0.50 -41.11 -11.53
C ARG A 698 0.26 -39.77 -11.61
N CYS A 699 1.13 -39.45 -10.66
CA CYS A 699 1.96 -38.23 -10.73
C CYS A 699 2.88 -38.21 -11.97
N ARG A 700 3.50 -39.34 -12.34
CA ARG A 700 4.27 -39.49 -13.58
C ARG A 700 3.41 -39.29 -14.83
N THR A 701 2.20 -39.85 -14.85
CA THR A 701 1.24 -39.70 -15.94
C THR A 701 0.77 -38.25 -16.11
N LEU A 702 0.55 -37.54 -14.99
CA LEU A 702 0.25 -36.10 -14.99
C LEU A 702 1.42 -35.30 -15.59
N ARG A 703 2.64 -35.51 -15.08
CA ARG A 703 3.88 -34.85 -15.57
C ARG A 703 4.04 -35.03 -17.08
N ALA A 704 4.08 -36.28 -17.54
CA ALA A 704 4.31 -36.61 -18.95
C ALA A 704 3.21 -36.06 -19.89
N SER A 705 1.96 -35.98 -19.43
CA SER A 705 0.86 -35.45 -20.25
C SER A 705 0.92 -33.92 -20.41
N ILE A 706 1.32 -33.20 -19.35
CA ILE A 706 1.57 -31.75 -19.44
C ILE A 706 2.76 -31.49 -20.37
N GLU A 707 3.87 -32.22 -20.18
CA GLU A 707 5.09 -32.09 -20.99
C GLU A 707 4.83 -32.33 -22.49
N ALA A 708 4.07 -33.38 -22.82
CA ALA A 708 3.68 -33.69 -24.20
C ALA A 708 2.79 -32.60 -24.84
N LYS A 709 1.95 -31.92 -24.06
CA LYS A 709 1.08 -30.83 -24.55
C LYS A 709 1.77 -29.48 -24.62
N ARG A 710 2.76 -29.22 -23.75
CA ARG A 710 3.57 -28.00 -23.72
C ARG A 710 4.73 -28.00 -24.71
N GLY A 711 5.28 -29.17 -25.02
CA GLY A 711 6.52 -29.28 -25.80
C GLY A 711 7.80 -28.92 -25.01
N HIS A 712 7.69 -28.77 -23.69
CA HIS A 712 8.80 -28.52 -22.77
C HIS A 712 8.63 -29.32 -21.46
N PRO A 713 9.69 -29.55 -20.67
CA PRO A 713 9.60 -30.17 -19.34
C PRO A 713 8.63 -29.42 -18.42
N LEU A 714 8.06 -30.09 -17.41
CA LEU A 714 7.10 -29.49 -16.47
C LEU A 714 7.74 -28.29 -15.75
N VAL A 715 7.16 -27.09 -15.91
CA VAL A 715 7.70 -25.87 -15.28
C VAL A 715 6.93 -25.55 -14.01
N ILE A 716 7.56 -25.84 -12.86
CA ILE A 716 7.12 -25.34 -11.55
C ILE A 716 8.04 -24.19 -11.15
N ARG A 717 7.48 -22.99 -10.87
CA ARG A 717 8.26 -21.84 -10.38
C ARG A 717 7.98 -21.53 -8.92
N VAL A 718 8.98 -21.00 -8.23
CA VAL A 718 8.89 -20.46 -6.88
C VAL A 718 8.85 -18.95 -6.94
N VAL A 719 7.77 -18.35 -6.43
CA VAL A 719 7.69 -16.91 -6.19
C VAL A 719 8.12 -16.64 -4.74
N ASP A 720 9.15 -15.82 -4.56
CA ASP A 720 9.70 -15.47 -3.25
C ASP A 720 9.01 -14.22 -2.70
N PHE A 721 8.23 -14.39 -1.63
CA PHE A 721 7.59 -13.29 -0.90
C PHE A 721 8.56 -12.53 0.01
N GLY A 722 9.82 -12.98 0.05
CA GLY A 722 10.91 -12.37 0.79
C GLY A 722 10.84 -12.63 2.29
N GLU A 723 11.77 -12.00 2.99
CA GLU A 723 12.02 -12.26 4.41
C GLU A 723 11.10 -11.46 5.34
N GLN A 724 10.41 -10.46 4.78
CA GLN A 724 9.49 -9.57 5.47
C GLN A 724 8.04 -9.90 5.07
N LEU A 725 7.68 -11.18 5.12
CA LEU A 725 6.31 -11.64 4.91
C LEU A 725 5.45 -11.31 6.13
N TYR A 726 4.26 -10.73 5.92
CA TYR A 726 3.19 -10.85 6.90
C TYR A 726 2.51 -12.21 6.75
N TRP A 727 2.56 -13.04 7.80
CA TRP A 727 1.98 -14.38 7.83
C TRP A 727 1.16 -14.55 9.11
N ALA A 728 -0.17 -14.50 8.96
CA ALA A 728 -1.13 -14.72 10.04
C ALA A 728 -1.57 -16.19 10.06
N ASP A 729 -0.77 -17.09 10.63
CA ASP A 729 -1.17 -18.50 10.80
C ASP A 729 -2.22 -18.61 11.92
N ILE A 730 -3.48 -18.93 11.57
CA ILE A 730 -4.55 -19.21 12.54
C ILE A 730 -4.91 -20.71 12.58
N GLY A 731 -3.98 -21.56 12.15
CA GLY A 731 -4.16 -23.01 12.05
C GLY A 731 -4.21 -23.75 13.39
N GLN A 732 -3.72 -23.11 14.46
CA GLN A 732 -3.61 -23.61 15.84
C GLN A 732 -3.89 -22.47 16.84
N LEU A 733 -4.34 -22.79 18.07
CA LEU A 733 -4.73 -21.79 19.07
C LEU A 733 -3.63 -20.76 19.40
N ASP A 734 -2.41 -21.18 19.72
CA ASP A 734 -1.36 -20.21 20.09
C ASP A 734 -0.91 -19.34 18.89
N ARG A 735 -0.89 -19.90 17.67
CA ARG A 735 -0.59 -19.13 16.45
C ARG A 735 -1.70 -18.11 16.14
N ALA A 736 -2.95 -18.51 16.32
CA ALA A 736 -4.09 -17.61 16.26
C ALA A 736 -3.95 -16.48 17.29
N ARG A 737 -3.60 -16.76 18.55
CA ARG A 737 -3.33 -15.73 19.57
C ARG A 737 -2.19 -14.79 19.17
N GLN A 738 -1.06 -15.33 18.69
CA GLN A 738 0.09 -14.54 18.24
C GLN A 738 -0.31 -13.51 17.16
N THR A 739 -1.20 -13.90 16.23
CA THR A 739 -1.70 -13.03 15.15
C THR A 739 -2.35 -11.73 15.66
N PHE A 740 -3.10 -11.75 16.77
CA PHE A 740 -3.68 -10.52 17.34
C PHE A 740 -2.66 -9.73 18.15
N VAL A 741 -1.84 -10.42 18.97
CA VAL A 741 -0.82 -9.79 19.82
C VAL A 741 0.23 -9.04 18.98
N ALA A 742 0.45 -9.45 17.73
CA ALA A 742 1.30 -8.76 16.76
C ALA A 742 0.99 -7.25 16.63
N ALA A 743 -0.29 -6.84 16.67
CA ALA A 743 -0.71 -5.45 16.53
C ALA A 743 -0.17 -4.51 17.65
N LEU A 744 0.32 -5.06 18.76
CA LEU A 744 0.92 -4.30 19.87
C LEU A 744 2.38 -3.89 19.62
N ALA A 745 3.08 -4.54 18.68
CA ALA A 745 4.51 -4.36 18.45
C ALA A 745 4.83 -3.03 17.74
N ASP A 746 5.97 -2.42 18.09
CA ASP A 746 6.48 -1.21 17.44
C ASP A 746 7.30 -1.51 16.18
N ASP A 747 7.62 -2.78 15.93
CA ASP A 747 8.33 -3.21 14.73
C ASP A 747 7.44 -3.14 13.47
N ARG A 748 8.06 -3.36 12.30
CA ARG A 748 7.38 -3.34 11.00
C ARG A 748 6.22 -4.34 10.89
N HIS A 749 6.27 -5.46 11.61
CA HIS A 749 5.21 -6.47 11.57
C HIS A 749 3.98 -5.99 12.36
N GLY A 750 4.18 -5.35 13.51
CA GLY A 750 3.11 -4.72 14.28
C GLY A 750 2.51 -3.48 13.60
N GLN A 751 3.35 -2.64 12.98
CA GLN A 751 2.92 -1.52 12.13
C GLN A 751 2.03 -2.02 10.98
N PHE A 752 2.47 -3.06 10.27
CA PHE A 752 1.74 -3.65 9.16
C PHE A 752 0.42 -4.32 9.61
N ALA A 753 0.41 -5.00 10.77
CA ALA A 753 -0.81 -5.55 11.36
C ALA A 753 -1.85 -4.46 11.68
N ARG A 754 -1.41 -3.29 12.20
CA ARG A 754 -2.30 -2.14 12.42
C ARG A 754 -2.81 -1.53 11.10
N ALA A 755 -1.99 -1.50 10.05
CA ALA A 755 -2.39 -1.01 8.74
C ALA A 755 -3.43 -1.91 8.06
N LEU A 756 -3.25 -3.25 8.12
CA LEU A 756 -4.25 -4.24 7.68
C LEU A 756 -5.58 -4.13 8.44
N ALA A 757 -5.51 -3.72 9.70
CA ALA A 757 -6.66 -3.47 10.54
C ALA A 757 -7.27 -2.06 10.35
N CYS A 758 -6.71 -1.21 9.47
CA CYS A 758 -7.08 0.21 9.33
C CYS A 758 -7.14 0.96 10.68
N ILE A 759 -6.12 0.77 11.52
CA ILE A 759 -5.89 1.44 12.81
C ILE A 759 -4.45 1.95 12.97
N ASP A 760 -3.73 2.03 11.85
CA ASP A 760 -2.40 2.64 11.69
C ASP A 760 -2.37 4.14 11.99
N HIS A 761 -3.52 4.81 11.86
CA HIS A 761 -3.74 6.21 12.27
C HIS A 761 -3.89 6.40 13.80
N LEU A 762 -3.87 5.33 14.60
CA LEU A 762 -3.95 5.45 16.06
C LEU A 762 -2.57 5.72 16.65
N GLU A 763 -2.43 6.87 17.31
CA GLU A 763 -1.27 7.16 18.14
C GLU A 763 -1.33 6.44 19.49
N ARG A 764 -0.19 6.37 20.19
CA ARG A 764 -0.12 5.86 21.55
C ARG A 764 -0.52 6.96 22.55
N ASP A 765 -1.41 6.63 23.49
CA ASP A 765 -1.68 7.50 24.65
C ASP A 765 -0.48 7.60 25.61
N ALA A 766 -0.60 8.44 26.65
CA ALA A 766 0.42 8.62 27.68
C ALA A 766 0.76 7.35 28.52
N HIS A 767 0.05 6.24 28.31
CA HIS A 767 0.28 4.93 28.91
C HIS A 767 0.71 3.87 27.87
N GLY A 768 0.96 4.30 26.63
CA GLY A 768 1.40 3.46 25.53
C GLY A 768 0.27 2.70 24.83
N ASN A 769 -1.00 3.02 25.03
CA ASN A 769 -2.12 2.28 24.44
C ASN A 769 -2.54 2.83 23.07
N PHE A 770 -2.97 1.93 22.18
CA PHE A 770 -3.73 2.28 20.98
C PHE A 770 -5.22 2.19 21.32
N VAL A 771 -5.95 3.30 21.17
CA VAL A 771 -7.37 3.42 21.56
C VAL A 771 -8.17 3.93 20.36
N GLY A 772 -9.10 3.13 19.84
CA GLY A 772 -9.79 3.42 18.57
C GLY A 772 -11.24 2.94 18.51
N ASP A 773 -11.88 3.13 17.37
CA ASP A 773 -13.26 2.71 17.08
C ASP A 773 -14.27 3.11 18.20
N GLY A 774 -14.21 4.38 18.63
CA GLY A 774 -15.10 4.93 19.67
C GLY A 774 -14.76 4.53 21.11
N ALA A 775 -13.58 3.95 21.37
CA ALA A 775 -13.15 3.56 22.70
C ALA A 775 -12.82 4.76 23.62
N SER A 776 -13.00 4.57 24.92
CA SER A 776 -12.53 5.48 25.98
C SER A 776 -12.18 4.70 27.25
N ILE A 777 -11.15 5.16 27.97
CA ILE A 777 -10.68 4.56 29.22
C ILE A 777 -11.06 5.52 30.36
N SER A 778 -12.04 5.13 31.18
CA SER A 778 -12.57 6.01 32.23
C SER A 778 -11.88 5.86 33.59
N ARG A 779 -11.49 4.63 33.95
CA ARG A 779 -10.71 4.25 35.15
C ARG A 779 -9.97 2.92 34.92
N GLY A 780 -8.81 2.75 35.57
CA GLY A 780 -7.98 1.54 35.52
C GLY A 780 -6.51 1.83 35.20
N ASP A 781 -5.64 0.81 35.34
CA ASP A 781 -4.24 0.85 34.95
C ASP A 781 -4.05 -0.04 33.70
N VAL A 782 -4.16 0.58 32.52
CA VAL A 782 -4.04 -0.06 31.21
C VAL A 782 -2.78 0.49 30.54
N ARG A 783 -1.82 -0.37 30.21
CA ARG A 783 -0.55 0.02 29.55
C ARG A 783 -0.25 -0.84 28.32
N ASN A 784 0.41 -0.24 27.33
CA ASN A 784 0.95 -0.92 26.14
C ASN A 784 -0.06 -1.83 25.39
N SER A 785 -1.36 -1.51 25.45
CA SER A 785 -2.45 -2.39 25.00
C SER A 785 -3.22 -1.81 23.80
N LEU A 786 -3.99 -2.64 23.10
CA LEU A 786 -4.90 -2.24 22.01
C LEU A 786 -6.35 -2.39 22.49
N VAL A 787 -7.13 -1.32 22.40
CA VAL A 787 -8.52 -1.27 22.86
C VAL A 787 -9.44 -0.71 21.78
N LEU A 788 -10.42 -1.52 21.37
CA LEU A 788 -11.43 -1.16 20.36
C LEU A 788 -12.85 -1.39 20.94
N GLY A 789 -13.76 -0.43 20.74
CA GLY A 789 -15.10 -0.38 21.36
C GLY A 789 -15.13 0.21 22.79
N SER A 790 -16.30 0.37 23.40
CA SER A 790 -16.50 1.19 24.62
C SER A 790 -17.53 0.56 25.60
N THR A 791 -17.38 0.61 26.93
CA THR A 791 -16.39 1.29 27.82
C THR A 791 -16.10 0.42 29.06
N VAL A 792 -15.04 0.71 29.82
CA VAL A 792 -14.55 -0.09 30.96
C VAL A 792 -14.40 0.75 32.24
N ALA A 793 -14.73 0.18 33.41
CA ALA A 793 -14.87 0.93 34.67
C ALA A 793 -13.90 0.58 35.82
N ASP A 794 -13.03 -0.44 35.68
CA ASP A 794 -11.76 -0.61 36.42
C ASP A 794 -11.08 -1.93 35.96
N VAL A 795 -9.86 -1.86 35.40
CA VAL A 795 -9.08 -3.01 34.90
C VAL A 795 -7.59 -2.78 35.15
N THR A 796 -6.82 -3.86 35.40
CA THR A 796 -5.35 -3.84 35.38
C THR A 796 -4.87 -4.63 34.16
N ALA A 797 -4.43 -3.94 33.10
CA ALA A 797 -4.01 -4.57 31.84
C ALA A 797 -2.61 -4.11 31.40
N ASN A 798 -1.79 -5.03 30.91
CA ASN A 798 -0.48 -4.73 30.34
C ASN A 798 -0.21 -5.61 29.13
N ARG A 799 0.08 -5.01 27.96
CA ARG A 799 0.35 -5.73 26.70
C ARG A 799 -0.74 -6.73 26.30
N ALA A 800 -1.99 -6.27 26.24
CA ALA A 800 -3.16 -7.08 25.86
C ALA A 800 -3.93 -6.48 24.66
N VAL A 801 -4.76 -7.30 24.02
CA VAL A 801 -5.66 -6.88 22.92
C VAL A 801 -7.12 -7.09 23.34
N ILE A 802 -7.95 -6.05 23.24
CA ILE A 802 -9.35 -6.05 23.70
C ILE A 802 -10.26 -5.50 22.59
N VAL A 803 -11.26 -6.28 22.18
CA VAL A 803 -12.18 -5.93 21.09
C VAL A 803 -13.64 -6.26 21.48
N GLY A 804 -14.55 -5.32 21.22
CA GLY A 804 -16.01 -5.47 21.47
C GLY A 804 -16.49 -5.12 22.88
N SER A 805 -15.55 -4.87 23.79
CA SER A 805 -15.59 -4.31 25.16
C SER A 805 -16.91 -3.90 25.83
N THR A 806 -17.14 -4.36 27.08
CA THR A 806 -17.66 -3.56 28.23
C THR A 806 -17.27 -4.28 29.54
N LEU A 807 -16.38 -3.74 30.40
CA LEU A 807 -15.73 -4.52 31.49
C LEU A 807 -15.72 -3.79 32.87
N ALA A 808 -15.73 -4.49 34.02
CA ALA A 808 -15.84 -3.77 35.33
C ALA A 808 -15.17 -4.27 36.67
N ARG A 809 -14.25 -5.28 36.71
CA ARG A 809 -13.10 -5.45 37.70
C ARG A 809 -12.52 -6.88 37.81
N GLY A 810 -11.32 -7.24 37.35
CA GLY A 810 -10.36 -6.54 36.53
C GLY A 810 -8.94 -7.09 36.71
N ARG A 811 -8.46 -7.95 35.80
CA ARG A 811 -7.04 -8.11 35.44
C ARG A 811 -6.89 -8.79 34.08
N VAL A 812 -5.99 -8.29 33.23
CA VAL A 812 -5.60 -8.91 31.94
C VAL A 812 -4.09 -8.88 31.83
N GLU A 813 -3.45 -10.03 31.63
CA GLU A 813 -1.98 -10.13 31.67
C GLU A 813 -1.35 -10.14 30.26
N ALA A 814 -0.02 -10.01 30.21
CA ALA A 814 0.72 -9.85 28.97
C ALA A 814 0.46 -10.99 27.97
N GLY A 815 0.22 -10.63 26.70
CA GLY A 815 -0.05 -11.57 25.61
C GLY A 815 -1.47 -12.14 25.58
N SER A 816 -2.38 -11.63 26.40
CA SER A 816 -3.80 -12.03 26.40
C SER A 816 -4.60 -11.29 25.31
N VAL A 817 -5.68 -11.92 24.85
CA VAL A 817 -6.59 -11.37 23.83
C VAL A 817 -8.05 -11.67 24.23
N VAL A 818 -8.93 -10.68 24.10
CA VAL A 818 -10.36 -10.82 24.45
C VAL A 818 -11.22 -10.21 23.36
N LEU A 819 -12.07 -11.02 22.72
CA LEU A 819 -12.87 -10.65 21.55
C LEU A 819 -14.39 -10.81 21.81
N ASP A 820 -15.16 -9.92 21.18
CA ASP A 820 -16.63 -9.77 21.22
C ASP A 820 -17.21 -9.73 22.66
N SER A 821 -16.77 -8.75 23.47
CA SER A 821 -16.70 -8.80 24.94
C SER A 821 -17.77 -8.02 25.77
N ARG A 822 -18.35 -8.59 26.86
CA ARG A 822 -18.96 -7.84 28.02
C ARG A 822 -18.85 -8.60 29.38
N LEU A 823 -18.11 -8.11 30.39
CA LEU A 823 -17.58 -8.96 31.50
C LEU A 823 -17.42 -8.27 32.90
N ARG A 824 -17.76 -8.95 34.04
CA ARG A 824 -17.56 -8.48 35.44
C ARG A 824 -17.74 -9.60 36.50
N ASP A 825 -16.80 -10.11 37.29
CA ASP A 825 -15.50 -9.63 37.71
C ASP A 825 -14.44 -10.74 37.56
N PHE A 826 -13.20 -10.34 37.34
CA PHE A 826 -12.54 -10.75 36.10
C PHE A 826 -11.03 -10.98 36.20
N THR A 827 -10.53 -12.11 35.68
CA THR A 827 -9.10 -12.32 35.36
C THR A 827 -8.91 -13.12 34.07
N ILE A 828 -8.07 -12.64 33.15
CA ILE A 828 -7.51 -13.40 32.03
C ILE A 828 -5.98 -13.30 32.08
N GLY A 829 -5.36 -14.38 32.57
CA GLY A 829 -3.92 -14.46 32.89
C GLY A 829 -3.00 -14.73 31.70
N SER A 830 -1.68 -14.74 31.98
CA SER A 830 -0.42 -14.63 31.19
C SER A 830 -0.30 -15.09 29.71
N GLY A 831 -1.39 -15.16 28.98
CA GLY A 831 -1.46 -15.52 27.57
C GLY A 831 -2.83 -16.05 27.14
N ALA A 832 -3.90 -15.87 27.93
CA ALA A 832 -5.19 -16.48 27.62
C ALA A 832 -5.94 -15.75 26.48
N PHE A 833 -6.66 -16.51 25.66
CA PHE A 833 -7.25 -16.07 24.39
C PHE A 833 -8.76 -16.39 24.35
N SER A 834 -9.64 -15.39 24.40
CA SER A 834 -11.09 -15.57 24.51
C SER A 834 -11.86 -15.00 23.32
N PHE A 835 -12.75 -15.80 22.73
CA PHE A 835 -13.65 -15.43 21.62
C PHE A 835 -14.83 -16.42 21.53
N ARG A 836 -16.11 -16.06 21.68
CA ARG A 836 -16.72 -14.78 22.11
C ARG A 836 -16.94 -14.73 23.62
N SER A 837 -17.14 -13.54 24.18
CA SER A 837 -17.04 -13.36 25.63
C SER A 837 -18.18 -12.54 26.26
N ILE A 838 -19.13 -13.17 26.97
CA ILE A 838 -20.05 -12.47 27.89
C ILE A 838 -20.20 -13.28 29.20
N ALA A 839 -20.00 -12.67 30.38
CA ALA A 839 -20.04 -13.37 31.68
C ALA A 839 -20.00 -12.42 32.89
N ASP A 840 -20.62 -12.83 34.01
CA ASP A 840 -20.32 -12.28 35.33
C ASP A 840 -19.59 -13.32 36.20
N GLY A 841 -18.29 -13.11 36.47
CA GLY A 841 -17.44 -13.99 37.30
C GLY A 841 -16.38 -14.86 36.58
N LEU A 842 -16.13 -14.64 35.28
CA LEU A 842 -15.19 -15.45 34.48
C LEU A 842 -13.74 -15.41 34.99
N GLN A 843 -13.15 -16.59 35.18
CA GLN A 843 -11.72 -16.79 35.48
C GLN A 843 -11.12 -17.77 34.47
N VAL A 844 -10.24 -17.30 33.58
CA VAL A 844 -9.53 -18.16 32.62
C VAL A 844 -8.11 -18.40 33.13
N ALA A 845 -7.76 -19.67 33.35
CA ALA A 845 -6.41 -20.06 33.75
C ALA A 845 -5.38 -19.69 32.67
N GLY A 846 -4.14 -19.39 33.09
CA GLY A 846 -3.06 -19.04 32.18
C GLY A 846 -2.81 -20.12 31.11
N ALA A 847 -2.37 -19.69 29.92
CA ALA A 847 -2.11 -20.55 28.76
C ALA A 847 -3.33 -21.34 28.21
N ARG A 848 -4.56 -20.82 28.37
CA ARG A 848 -5.80 -21.40 27.79
C ARG A 848 -6.47 -20.55 26.72
N ALA A 849 -7.11 -21.21 25.76
CA ALA A 849 -8.16 -20.61 24.95
C ALA A 849 -9.53 -20.82 25.60
N HIS A 850 -10.45 -19.89 25.33
CA HIS A 850 -11.80 -19.88 25.88
C HIS A 850 -12.86 -19.43 24.85
N THR A 851 -14.06 -20.00 24.91
CA THR A 851 -15.24 -19.50 24.20
C THR A 851 -16.53 -19.80 24.95
N SER A 852 -17.49 -18.88 24.88
CA SER A 852 -18.84 -19.09 25.38
C SER A 852 -19.73 -19.69 24.27
N ILE A 853 -20.33 -20.85 24.53
CA ILE A 853 -21.16 -21.60 23.57
C ILE A 853 -22.59 -21.71 24.13
N PRO A 854 -23.66 -21.67 23.31
CA PRO A 854 -25.01 -21.95 23.80
C PRO A 854 -25.10 -23.38 24.32
N ARG A 855 -25.76 -23.60 25.47
CA ARG A 855 -26.01 -24.96 25.97
C ARG A 855 -26.84 -25.78 24.99
N ASP A 856 -27.82 -25.11 24.39
CA ASP A 856 -28.69 -25.63 23.34
C ASP A 856 -28.87 -24.55 22.25
N PRO A 857 -28.47 -24.79 20.99
CA PRO A 857 -28.69 -23.84 19.91
C PRO A 857 -30.18 -23.62 19.59
N ALA A 858 -31.05 -24.60 19.85
CA ALA A 858 -32.50 -24.47 19.66
C ALA A 858 -33.17 -23.68 20.80
N ASN A 859 -32.59 -23.68 22.00
CA ASN A 859 -33.13 -23.02 23.19
C ASN A 859 -32.10 -22.12 23.88
N LEU A 860 -31.96 -20.88 23.40
CA LEU A 860 -31.04 -19.90 23.99
C LEU A 860 -31.41 -19.47 25.43
N ALA A 861 -32.63 -19.75 25.90
CA ALA A 861 -33.01 -19.51 27.30
C ALA A 861 -32.33 -20.50 28.27
N ALA A 862 -31.74 -21.59 27.77
CA ALA A 862 -30.82 -22.45 28.55
C ALA A 862 -29.49 -21.74 28.88
N GLY A 863 -29.20 -20.60 28.26
CA GLY A 863 -28.02 -19.78 28.52
C GLY A 863 -26.74 -20.31 27.85
N LEU A 864 -25.62 -19.75 28.29
CA LEU A 864 -24.28 -20.10 27.80
C LEU A 864 -23.57 -21.07 28.74
N GLU A 865 -22.55 -21.73 28.20
CA GLU A 865 -21.57 -22.55 28.90
C GLU A 865 -20.16 -22.21 28.42
N ASP A 866 -19.21 -22.20 29.36
CA ASP A 866 -17.81 -21.88 29.13
C ASP A 866 -17.04 -23.11 28.67
N TRP A 867 -16.34 -22.99 27.55
CA TRP A 867 -15.52 -24.06 26.97
C TRP A 867 -14.05 -23.66 26.93
N GLN A 868 -13.16 -24.57 27.29
CA GLN A 868 -11.71 -24.32 27.41
C GLN A 868 -10.84 -25.39 26.74
N ALA A 869 -9.61 -25.00 26.38
CA ALA A 869 -8.53 -25.90 25.97
C ALA A 869 -7.16 -25.25 26.26
N ASP A 870 -6.11 -26.06 26.45
CA ASP A 870 -4.74 -25.57 26.67
C ASP A 870 -4.09 -25.17 25.32
N LEU A 871 -3.44 -24.00 25.26
CA LEU A 871 -2.96 -23.40 23.99
C LEU A 871 -1.86 -24.18 23.29
N GLY A 872 -1.06 -24.93 24.06
CA GLY A 872 0.09 -25.70 23.57
C GLY A 872 -0.17 -27.18 23.32
N ASP A 873 -1.41 -27.65 23.47
CA ASP A 873 -1.74 -29.08 23.37
C ASP A 873 -2.21 -29.49 21.96
N ASP A 874 -2.03 -30.78 21.64
CA ASP A 874 -2.52 -31.39 20.42
C ASP A 874 -3.98 -31.85 20.59
N LEU A 875 -4.87 -30.88 20.45
CA LEU A 875 -6.32 -31.03 20.65
C LEU A 875 -6.98 -32.12 19.79
N SER A 876 -6.30 -32.60 18.74
CA SER A 876 -6.82 -33.72 17.94
C SER A 876 -6.97 -35.00 18.77
N LYS A 877 -6.16 -35.18 19.83
CA LYS A 877 -6.24 -36.30 20.79
C LYS A 877 -7.47 -36.26 21.70
N HIS A 878 -8.10 -35.09 21.80
CA HIS A 878 -9.23 -34.81 22.69
C HIS A 878 -10.56 -34.63 21.92
N TRP A 879 -10.59 -35.01 20.64
CA TRP A 879 -11.73 -34.79 19.77
C TRP A 879 -12.99 -35.56 20.20
N ASP A 880 -12.87 -36.86 20.44
CA ASP A 880 -14.00 -37.76 20.66
C ASP A 880 -14.39 -37.98 22.14
N ALA A 881 -13.54 -37.55 23.09
CA ALA A 881 -13.76 -37.69 24.53
C ALA A 881 -13.87 -36.32 25.25
N PRO A 882 -14.69 -36.17 26.30
CA PRO A 882 -14.68 -34.96 27.13
C PRO A 882 -13.30 -34.70 27.75
N ALA A 883 -12.86 -33.45 27.71
CA ALA A 883 -11.53 -33.01 28.17
C ALA A 883 -11.58 -31.58 28.72
N PHE A 884 -10.54 -31.15 29.43
CA PHE A 884 -10.36 -29.79 29.98
C PHE A 884 -11.47 -29.29 30.94
N GLY A 885 -12.36 -30.17 31.39
CA GLY A 885 -13.54 -29.82 32.20
C GLY A 885 -14.80 -29.53 31.37
N ASN A 886 -14.74 -29.65 30.03
CA ASN A 886 -15.89 -29.44 29.15
C ASN A 886 -16.94 -30.57 29.34
N PRO A 887 -18.25 -30.26 29.23
CA PRO A 887 -19.33 -31.21 29.53
C PRO A 887 -19.52 -32.32 28.48
N LEU A 888 -19.08 -32.08 27.25
CA LEU A 888 -19.16 -33.02 26.12
C LEU A 888 -17.79 -33.12 25.43
N SER A 889 -17.63 -34.08 24.52
CA SER A 889 -16.49 -34.07 23.60
C SER A 889 -16.62 -32.97 22.54
N PHE A 890 -15.50 -32.55 21.97
CA PHE A 890 -15.50 -31.56 20.88
C PHE A 890 -16.30 -32.04 19.66
N ALA A 891 -16.27 -33.34 19.37
CA ALA A 891 -17.09 -33.98 18.34
C ALA A 891 -18.59 -33.88 18.64
N ALA A 892 -19.01 -34.27 19.86
CA ALA A 892 -20.43 -34.23 20.26
C ALA A 892 -20.98 -32.81 20.28
N LYS A 893 -20.21 -31.83 20.78
CA LYS A 893 -20.63 -30.43 20.76
C LYS A 893 -20.67 -29.84 19.34
N SER A 894 -19.73 -30.23 18.47
CA SER A 894 -19.76 -29.85 17.05
C SER A 894 -20.99 -30.40 16.35
N ALA A 895 -21.38 -31.66 16.60
CA ALA A 895 -22.61 -32.25 16.09
C ALA A 895 -23.86 -31.51 16.58
N GLN A 896 -23.93 -31.14 17.87
CA GLN A 896 -25.03 -30.33 18.42
C GLN A 896 -25.11 -28.95 17.73
N MET A 897 -23.99 -28.26 17.57
CA MET A 897 -23.93 -26.93 16.95
C MET A 897 -24.11 -26.93 15.42
N ARG A 898 -24.01 -28.10 14.77
CA ARG A 898 -24.29 -28.30 13.33
C ARG A 898 -25.71 -28.85 13.05
N ALA A 899 -26.58 -28.95 14.05
CA ALA A 899 -27.99 -29.29 13.86
C ALA A 899 -28.66 -28.24 12.93
N ARG A 900 -29.12 -28.68 11.76
CA ARG A 900 -29.52 -27.80 10.63
C ARG A 900 -30.92 -27.19 10.76
N ASP A 901 -31.66 -27.54 11.81
CA ASP A 901 -32.96 -26.99 12.17
C ASP A 901 -32.88 -25.55 12.74
N VAL A 902 -31.67 -25.04 13.01
CA VAL A 902 -31.44 -23.68 13.51
C VAL A 902 -30.43 -22.92 12.63
N ASP A 903 -30.79 -21.75 12.09
CA ASP A 903 -29.84 -20.89 11.33
C ASP A 903 -28.75 -20.34 12.28
N PRO A 904 -27.46 -20.64 12.03
CA PRO A 904 -26.29 -20.00 12.65
C PRO A 904 -26.41 -18.50 12.92
N ARG A 905 -26.91 -17.73 11.94
CA ARG A 905 -27.00 -16.27 11.97
C ARG A 905 -28.06 -15.79 12.95
N ALA A 906 -29.18 -16.51 13.05
CA ALA A 906 -30.25 -16.21 13.99
C ALA A 906 -29.80 -16.42 15.45
N VAL A 907 -28.95 -17.42 15.70
CA VAL A 907 -28.33 -17.63 17.02
C VAL A 907 -27.44 -16.45 17.41
N GLU A 908 -26.52 -16.04 16.53
CA GLU A 908 -25.62 -14.91 16.82
C GLU A 908 -26.36 -13.58 16.99
N GLN A 909 -27.38 -13.30 16.16
CA GLN A 909 -28.20 -12.09 16.29
C GLN A 909 -28.94 -12.03 17.64
N ARG A 910 -29.53 -13.13 18.09
CA ARG A 910 -30.24 -13.20 19.38
C ARG A 910 -29.28 -13.00 20.56
N LEU A 911 -28.11 -13.62 20.52
CA LEU A 911 -27.13 -13.52 21.62
C LEU A 911 -26.61 -12.09 21.84
N ARG A 912 -26.56 -11.25 20.79
CA ARG A 912 -26.24 -9.81 20.90
C ARG A 912 -27.29 -8.99 21.67
N THR A 913 -28.51 -9.51 21.88
CA THR A 913 -29.60 -8.82 22.59
C THR A 913 -29.66 -9.13 24.09
N ILE A 914 -28.87 -10.09 24.56
CA ILE A 914 -28.82 -10.47 25.98
C ILE A 914 -28.17 -9.34 26.79
N LYS A 915 -28.82 -8.94 27.88
CA LYS A 915 -28.25 -7.98 28.85
C LYS A 915 -27.21 -8.70 29.74
N PRO A 916 -26.09 -8.05 30.10
CA PRO A 916 -25.19 -8.52 31.16
C PRO A 916 -25.92 -8.62 32.50
#